data_AF-A0A7J4F9T3-F1
#
_entry.id   AF-A0A7J4F9T3-F1
#
_cell.length_a   1.000
_cell.length_b   1.000
_cell.length_c   1.000
_cell.angle_alpha   90.00
_cell.angle_beta   90.00
_cell.angle_gamma   90.00
#
_symmetry.space_group_name_H-M   'P 1'
#
loop_
_entity.id
_entity.type
_entity.pdbx_description
1 polymer ?
#
loop_
_entity_poly.entity_id
_entity_poly.type
_entity_poly.pdbx_seq_one_letter_code
_entity_poly.pdbx_strand_id
1 'polypeptide(L)'
;MSLISLLLVVMLVILPLAGCLEGPTPSRESVTIAGVGNASWAPIVPMSRATFVEYDPDAYNDDLAYLAALPTTIFAEGDAVYASPLLFYRDQGVASSPEERALNDTQGIHYLMEDWLAVNGHGLGRVDIIGSAPYEGDETVTYGTDPIATSAALALDNWKYSREAVVVPVDPRVSDTFETVSGEVRGILDEGEIVEYRFSGSKLPDPVKPDRYTFDVDEGHYYVDAYLNWTWAGQTVAPDGSAATERGKDLDLQLYDGALGEVAASEVWNVIQGNLERPFQPPYERCLSLVFHTGKWEATVTYMPTKSIGPAAGPTSEDSRAYYNILVKVYPGVVVDIPDEVRALGAGARFVLSGGGNLGLVLIGPAGEEVASVMDGSDPKTLDLSSIGTGRYRVAVISLDGSGGVFTVTYSWEDTRKPVTAHMLASAAVGAVYASLRNIPLIYVGMGSVPSSARRALDRLGTERVHLFNLGDYSGVASKLDYRSWDEPRLEVDEVTSYPEAYRMIRSISGSNDVVFTTVTGWQHWYPGSDGPEGVDPRGTSVGPAAYAAAAHGAPVLVTDVHPEISGPAAWHSNYWIQAYPNRMPPGVGSMVLTGRMVYDLLGELGLDGEGKEDIITVAGHLNIGQAWDRTFVGVANPGRIAGTPVDQSVWVCRNALYPALIFANPAVNTDVDPHGTLRITGSRSVAPGVIDEPEHEVEAPFVVAQTWVSYQHRFNERASKYWGTSYVGPSGVSPYWTESGDPIDEGNTNYPGERGEGRYYPDMTTSEVV
;
A
#
# COMPACT_ATOMS: atom_id res chain seq x y z
N MET A 1 -10.77 11.41 80.51
CA MET A 1 -11.05 10.89 79.15
C MET A 1 -9.83 10.11 78.73
N SER A 2 -9.98 8.80 78.53
CA SER A 2 -8.84 7.90 78.27
C SER A 2 -8.46 7.95 76.79
N LEU A 3 -7.21 7.54 76.49
CA LEU A 3 -6.65 7.43 75.13
C LEU A 3 -7.58 6.66 74.15
N ILE A 4 -8.42 5.78 74.68
CA ILE A 4 -9.41 4.97 73.96
C ILE A 4 -10.57 5.84 73.43
N SER A 5 -10.98 6.87 74.18
CA SER A 5 -12.03 7.80 73.73
C SER A 5 -11.55 8.72 72.61
N LEU A 6 -10.25 9.01 72.54
CA LEU A 6 -9.66 9.82 71.46
C LEU A 6 -9.50 8.99 70.16
N LEU A 7 -9.15 7.71 70.28
CA LEU A 7 -9.06 6.78 69.14
C LEU A 7 -10.43 6.49 68.50
N LEU A 8 -11.49 6.41 69.30
CA LEU A 8 -12.86 6.20 68.80
C LEU A 8 -13.40 7.42 68.03
N VAL A 9 -13.05 8.64 68.46
CA VAL A 9 -13.45 9.86 67.74
C VAL A 9 -12.68 10.03 66.43
N VAL A 10 -11.39 9.63 66.39
CA VAL A 10 -10.60 9.64 65.15
C VAL A 10 -11.10 8.57 64.16
N MET A 11 -11.52 7.38 64.62
CA MET A 11 -12.12 6.38 63.73
C MET A 11 -13.49 6.80 63.16
N LEU A 12 -14.33 7.48 63.95
CA LEU A 12 -15.66 7.93 63.52
C LEU A 12 -15.62 9.10 62.52
N VAL A 13 -14.52 9.85 62.44
CA VAL A 13 -14.33 10.92 61.45
C VAL A 13 -13.67 10.41 60.17
N ILE A 14 -12.96 9.28 60.20
CA ILE A 14 -12.30 8.69 59.01
C ILE A 14 -13.25 7.75 58.23
N LEU A 15 -14.23 7.14 58.89
CA LEU A 15 -15.17 6.20 58.25
C LEU A 15 -16.16 6.79 57.21
N PRO A 16 -16.53 8.09 57.20
CA PRO A 16 -17.34 8.65 56.12
C PRO A 16 -16.53 9.08 54.89
N LEU A 17 -15.18 9.15 54.98
CA LEU A 17 -14.32 9.52 53.84
C LEU A 17 -13.95 8.33 52.95
N ALA A 18 -14.23 7.10 53.40
CA ALA A 18 -14.08 5.89 52.58
C ALA A 18 -15.36 5.51 51.80
N GLY A 19 -16.44 6.30 51.91
CA GLY A 19 -17.75 6.02 51.29
C GLY A 19 -18.08 6.84 50.04
N CYS A 20 -17.14 7.61 49.49
CA CYS A 20 -17.33 8.42 48.28
C CYS A 20 -16.50 7.95 47.08
N LEU A 21 -16.11 6.67 47.05
CA LEU A 21 -15.45 6.07 45.90
C LEU A 21 -16.31 4.90 45.39
N GLU A 22 -16.45 4.87 44.07
CA GLU A 22 -17.15 3.86 43.28
C GLU A 22 -18.68 3.97 43.28
N GLY A 23 -19.19 5.02 42.61
CA GLY A 23 -20.32 4.77 41.72
C GLY A 23 -19.90 3.73 40.68
N PRO A 24 -20.80 2.85 40.21
CA PRO A 24 -20.43 1.81 39.27
C PRO A 24 -19.91 2.47 37.99
N THR A 25 -18.60 2.52 37.82
CA THR A 25 -17.99 2.56 36.50
C THR A 25 -18.54 1.32 35.81
N PRO A 26 -19.21 1.43 34.65
CA PRO A 26 -19.51 0.25 33.86
C PRO A 26 -18.15 -0.35 33.51
N SER A 27 -17.77 -1.43 34.19
CA SER A 27 -16.75 -2.32 33.69
C SER A 27 -17.30 -2.84 32.38
N ARG A 28 -16.94 -2.22 31.26
CA ARG A 28 -16.93 -2.90 29.98
C ARG A 28 -15.94 -4.05 30.19
N GLU A 29 -16.46 -5.23 30.53
CA GLU A 29 -15.70 -6.46 30.34
C GLU A 29 -15.14 -6.36 28.93
N SER A 30 -13.81 -6.39 28.82
CA SER A 30 -13.16 -6.59 27.54
C SER A 30 -13.69 -7.92 27.03
N VAL A 31 -14.65 -7.88 26.11
CA VAL A 31 -15.12 -9.07 25.42
C VAL A 31 -13.92 -9.55 24.63
N THR A 32 -13.16 -10.48 25.20
CA THR A 32 -12.12 -11.19 24.47
C THR A 32 -12.86 -12.15 23.57
N ILE A 33 -13.17 -11.70 22.36
CA ILE A 33 -13.71 -12.57 21.33
C ILE A 33 -12.57 -13.53 20.97
N ALA A 34 -12.65 -14.76 21.47
CA ALA A 34 -11.72 -15.81 21.10
C ALA A 34 -11.82 -16.02 19.58
N GLY A 35 -10.82 -15.57 18.84
CA GLY A 35 -10.74 -15.78 17.38
C GLY A 35 -10.34 -14.56 16.55
N VAL A 36 -10.37 -13.34 17.11
CA VAL A 36 -9.78 -12.17 16.45
C VAL A 36 -8.46 -11.87 17.16
N GLY A 37 -7.33 -12.07 16.49
CA GLY A 37 -6.03 -11.62 17.00
C GLY A 37 -6.08 -10.12 17.33
N ASN A 38 -5.21 -9.64 18.21
CA ASN A 38 -5.11 -8.20 18.44
C ASN A 38 -4.82 -7.52 17.09
N ALA A 39 -5.63 -6.54 16.69
CA ALA A 39 -5.45 -5.76 15.45
C ALA A 39 -4.20 -4.83 15.48
N SER A 40 -3.32 -5.06 16.44
CA SER A 40 -2.19 -4.24 16.88
C SER A 40 -1.25 -5.15 17.68
N TRP A 41 -0.01 -4.72 17.88
CA TRP A 41 1.00 -5.51 18.62
C TRP A 41 0.68 -5.69 20.12
N ALA A 42 -0.20 -4.86 20.68
CA ALA A 42 -0.75 -4.99 22.03
C ALA A 42 -2.19 -4.46 22.08
N PRO A 43 -3.06 -4.93 23.01
CA PRO A 43 -4.46 -4.52 23.08
C PRO A 43 -4.66 -2.99 23.07
N ILE A 44 -5.53 -2.51 22.18
CA ILE A 44 -5.85 -1.08 22.07
C ILE A 44 -6.90 -0.66 23.10
N VAL A 45 -6.59 0.40 23.83
CA VAL A 45 -7.48 1.09 24.77
C VAL A 45 -7.88 2.45 24.18
N PRO A 46 -9.14 2.60 23.72
CA PRO A 46 -9.60 3.86 23.16
C PRO A 46 -9.66 4.96 24.22
N MET A 47 -9.18 6.15 23.90
CA MET A 47 -9.27 7.35 24.75
C MET A 47 -10.40 8.26 24.28
N SER A 48 -11.15 8.88 25.19
CA SER A 48 -12.17 9.89 24.84
C SER A 48 -11.52 11.22 24.41
N ARG A 49 -10.81 11.18 23.29
CA ARG A 49 -10.01 12.28 22.73
C ARG A 49 -10.08 12.27 21.21
N ALA A 50 -9.76 13.41 20.59
CA ALA A 50 -9.40 13.50 19.17
C ALA A 50 -8.40 14.63 18.95
N THR A 51 -7.54 14.47 17.95
CA THR A 51 -6.58 15.52 17.56
C THR A 51 -6.73 15.82 16.08
N PHE A 52 -6.77 17.11 15.75
CA PHE A 52 -6.89 17.60 14.38
C PHE A 52 -5.68 18.45 14.01
N VAL A 53 -5.14 18.24 12.82
CA VAL A 53 -4.07 19.03 12.23
C VAL A 53 -4.56 19.63 10.93
N GLU A 54 -4.59 20.95 10.83
CA GLU A 54 -4.96 21.64 9.61
C GLU A 54 -4.02 21.23 8.46
N TYR A 55 -4.59 20.65 7.40
CA TYR A 55 -3.85 20.16 6.24
C TYR A 55 -3.34 21.32 5.38
N ASP A 56 -2.06 21.26 5.01
CA ASP A 56 -1.40 22.28 4.18
C ASP A 56 -0.67 21.59 3.01
N PRO A 57 -1.23 21.59 1.79
CA PRO A 57 -0.62 20.92 0.65
C PRO A 57 0.68 21.57 0.16
N ASP A 58 1.01 22.77 0.64
CA ASP A 58 2.13 23.61 0.17
C ASP A 58 3.27 23.76 1.20
N ALA A 59 3.10 23.26 2.43
CA ALA A 59 4.10 23.27 3.50
C ALA A 59 4.31 21.87 4.11
N TYR A 60 5.38 21.67 4.90
CA TYR A 60 5.57 20.46 5.71
C TYR A 60 5.19 20.69 7.19
N ASN A 61 4.53 21.82 7.46
CA ASN A 61 4.23 22.25 8.81
C ASN A 61 3.21 21.33 9.47
N ASP A 62 2.19 20.94 8.72
CA ASP A 62 1.14 20.00 9.09
C ASP A 62 1.69 18.58 9.26
N ASP A 63 2.52 18.07 8.33
CA ASP A 63 3.17 16.76 8.48
C ASP A 63 4.00 16.68 9.77
N LEU A 64 4.85 17.68 10.03
CA LEU A 64 5.66 17.73 11.23
C LEU A 64 4.78 17.88 12.49
N ALA A 65 3.71 18.68 12.43
CA ALA A 65 2.76 18.82 13.52
C ALA A 65 2.00 17.52 13.83
N TYR A 66 1.56 16.79 12.80
CA TYR A 66 0.94 15.48 12.90
C TYR A 66 1.88 14.51 13.61
N LEU A 67 3.14 14.42 13.16
CA LEU A 67 4.16 13.59 13.80
C LEU A 67 4.46 14.02 15.25
N ALA A 68 4.43 15.31 15.56
CA ALA A 68 4.61 15.81 16.93
C ALA A 68 3.45 15.43 17.87
N ALA A 69 2.23 15.34 17.33
CA ALA A 69 1.04 14.93 18.07
C ALA A 69 0.93 13.42 18.25
N LEU A 70 1.64 12.62 17.45
CA LEU A 70 1.56 11.17 17.47
C LEU A 70 1.75 10.54 18.88
N PRO A 71 2.80 10.86 19.66
CA PRO A 71 2.97 10.28 21.00
C PRO A 71 1.92 10.75 22.02
N THR A 72 1.08 11.75 21.68
CA THR A 72 -0.04 12.18 22.53
C THR A 72 -1.35 11.47 22.19
N THR A 73 -1.45 10.89 20.98
CA THR A 73 -2.67 10.26 20.46
C THR A 73 -2.59 8.75 20.42
N ILE A 74 -1.40 8.18 20.23
CA ILE A 74 -1.15 6.76 20.29
C ILE A 74 0.17 6.47 21.01
N PHE A 75 0.10 5.72 22.12
CA PHE A 75 1.29 5.39 22.93
C PHE A 75 1.11 4.12 23.74
N ALA A 76 2.23 3.47 24.08
CA ALA A 76 2.24 2.24 24.85
C ALA A 76 2.43 2.52 26.34
N GLU A 77 1.61 1.91 27.20
CA GLU A 77 1.80 1.98 28.66
C GLU A 77 1.42 0.62 29.27
N GLY A 78 2.39 -0.01 29.94
CA GLY A 78 2.24 -1.39 30.41
C GLY A 78 2.06 -2.38 29.23
N ASP A 79 1.03 -3.21 29.29
CA ASP A 79 0.73 -4.24 28.29
C ASP A 79 -0.34 -3.79 27.28
N ALA A 80 -0.57 -2.48 27.13
CA ALA A 80 -1.63 -1.92 26.29
C ALA A 80 -1.15 -0.71 25.47
N VAL A 81 -1.85 -0.46 24.36
CA VAL A 81 -1.68 0.74 23.52
C VAL A 81 -2.88 1.64 23.70
N TYR A 82 -2.69 2.85 24.18
CA TYR A 82 -3.73 3.86 24.29
C TYR A 82 -3.82 4.59 22.97
N ALA A 83 -5.03 4.75 22.41
CA ALA A 83 -5.21 5.35 21.09
C ALA A 83 -6.45 6.27 21.00
N SER A 84 -6.33 7.33 20.23
CA SER A 84 -7.42 8.19 19.77
C SER A 84 -7.18 8.64 18.32
N PRO A 85 -8.21 9.14 17.61
CA PRO A 85 -8.04 9.69 16.28
C PRO A 85 -7.02 10.82 16.24
N LEU A 86 -6.12 10.76 15.26
CA LEU A 86 -5.23 11.85 14.85
C LEU A 86 -5.46 12.08 13.36
N LEU A 87 -6.10 13.19 13.02
CA LEU A 87 -6.66 13.42 11.70
C LEU A 87 -6.05 14.67 11.09
N PHE A 88 -5.67 14.59 9.82
CA PHE A 88 -5.57 15.81 9.02
C PHE A 88 -6.98 16.36 8.81
N TYR A 89 -7.12 17.68 8.82
CA TYR A 89 -8.38 18.37 8.68
C TYR A 89 -8.31 19.42 7.58
N ARG A 90 -9.28 19.38 6.67
CA ARG A 90 -9.56 20.41 5.68
C ARG A 90 -11.07 20.49 5.48
N ASP A 91 -11.60 21.70 5.47
CA ASP A 91 -12.99 21.95 5.07
C ASP A 91 -13.03 22.36 3.60
N GLN A 92 -13.47 21.45 2.73
CA GLN A 92 -13.64 21.73 1.30
C GLN A 92 -15.07 22.19 0.96
N GLY A 93 -15.97 22.28 1.93
CA GLY A 93 -17.37 22.62 1.73
C GLY A 93 -18.12 21.62 0.84
N VAL A 94 -19.26 22.06 0.29
CA VAL A 94 -20.10 21.25 -0.58
C VAL A 94 -19.56 21.29 -2.01
N ALA A 95 -19.04 20.16 -2.48
CA ALA A 95 -18.52 20.02 -3.83
C ALA A 95 -19.60 20.29 -4.90
N SER A 96 -19.28 21.18 -5.83
CA SER A 96 -20.17 21.68 -6.89
C SER A 96 -20.02 20.93 -8.21
N SER A 97 -18.88 20.27 -8.44
CA SER A 97 -18.60 19.47 -9.64
C SER A 97 -18.29 17.99 -9.34
N PRO A 98 -18.38 17.09 -10.33
CA PRO A 98 -17.90 15.70 -10.19
C PRO A 98 -16.43 15.60 -9.79
N GLU A 99 -15.58 16.47 -10.32
CA GLU A 99 -14.14 16.55 -10.02
C GLU A 99 -13.91 16.94 -8.56
N GLU A 100 -14.58 17.99 -8.09
CA GLU A 100 -14.54 18.42 -6.70
C GLU A 100 -15.08 17.33 -5.75
N ARG A 101 -16.11 16.59 -6.16
CA ARG A 101 -16.66 15.47 -5.37
C ARG A 101 -15.68 14.31 -5.28
N ALA A 102 -14.92 14.03 -6.33
CA ALA A 102 -13.96 12.93 -6.36
C ALA A 102 -12.75 13.17 -5.44
N LEU A 103 -12.41 14.44 -5.18
CA LEU A 103 -11.32 14.84 -4.30
C LEU A 103 -11.79 15.34 -2.93
N ASN A 104 -13.09 15.16 -2.59
CA ASN A 104 -13.64 15.62 -1.31
C ASN A 104 -13.33 14.63 -0.19
N ASP A 105 -12.27 14.91 0.58
CA ASP A 105 -11.82 14.08 1.70
C ASP A 105 -12.44 14.47 3.06
N THR A 106 -13.18 15.58 3.12
CA THR A 106 -13.87 16.05 4.34
C THR A 106 -14.92 15.03 4.81
N GLN A 107 -15.56 14.31 3.89
CA GLN A 107 -16.63 13.35 4.22
C GLN A 107 -16.14 12.18 5.09
N GLY A 108 -14.92 11.68 4.83
CA GLY A 108 -14.33 10.59 5.61
C GLY A 108 -14.13 10.97 7.08
N ILE A 109 -13.71 12.22 7.34
CA ILE A 109 -13.56 12.76 8.69
C ILE A 109 -14.90 12.75 9.42
N HIS A 110 -15.96 13.25 8.79
CA HIS A 110 -17.28 13.31 9.41
C HIS A 110 -17.81 11.92 9.80
N TYR A 111 -17.67 10.93 8.92
CA TYR A 111 -18.09 9.57 9.22
C TYR A 111 -17.31 8.94 10.38
N LEU A 112 -15.99 9.09 10.40
CA LEU A 112 -15.18 8.58 11.51
C LEU A 112 -15.54 9.29 12.82
N MET A 113 -15.74 10.61 12.78
CA MET A 113 -16.06 11.39 13.98
C MET A 113 -17.47 11.10 14.49
N GLU A 114 -18.45 10.85 13.61
CA GLU A 114 -19.79 10.40 14.00
C GLU A 114 -19.71 9.08 14.79
N ASP A 115 -19.03 8.07 14.23
CA ASP A 115 -18.81 6.79 14.89
C ASP A 115 -18.07 6.98 16.23
N TRP A 116 -17.02 7.79 16.24
CA TRP A 116 -16.19 8.00 17.43
C TRP A 116 -16.92 8.73 18.55
N LEU A 117 -17.71 9.76 18.22
CA LEU A 117 -18.58 10.43 19.17
C LEU A 117 -19.60 9.45 19.74
N ALA A 118 -20.20 8.59 18.92
CA ALA A 118 -21.14 7.58 19.39
C ALA A 118 -20.49 6.60 20.40
N VAL A 119 -19.28 6.11 20.13
CA VAL A 119 -18.52 5.24 21.07
C VAL A 119 -18.30 5.94 22.42
N ASN A 120 -18.17 7.27 22.43
CA ASN A 120 -17.87 8.09 23.59
C ASN A 120 -19.11 8.76 24.22
N GLY A 121 -20.33 8.36 23.86
CA GLY A 121 -21.56 8.91 24.45
C GLY A 121 -21.92 10.32 23.94
N HIS A 122 -21.57 10.62 22.70
CA HIS A 122 -21.79 11.88 21.98
C HIS A 122 -21.01 13.10 22.50
N GLY A 123 -19.91 12.85 23.22
CA GLY A 123 -18.97 13.89 23.66
C GLY A 123 -17.55 13.36 23.70
N LEU A 124 -16.57 14.26 23.78
CA LEU A 124 -15.16 13.93 23.96
C LEU A 124 -14.64 14.63 25.21
N GLY A 125 -13.86 13.93 26.02
CA GLY A 125 -13.20 14.51 27.18
C GLY A 125 -12.16 15.58 26.80
N ARG A 126 -11.47 15.40 25.66
CA ARG A 126 -10.52 16.41 25.17
C ARG A 126 -10.41 16.45 23.64
N VAL A 127 -10.29 17.65 23.09
CA VAL A 127 -9.97 17.88 21.67
C VAL A 127 -8.74 18.78 21.57
N ASP A 128 -7.72 18.30 20.84
CA ASP A 128 -6.51 19.07 20.54
C ASP A 128 -6.57 19.54 19.07
N ILE A 129 -6.43 20.84 18.82
CA ILE A 129 -6.51 21.43 17.49
C ILE A 129 -5.18 22.12 17.16
N ILE A 130 -4.50 21.68 16.11
CA ILE A 130 -3.32 22.34 15.58
C ILE A 130 -3.73 23.06 14.30
N GLY A 131 -3.80 24.40 14.36
CA GLY A 131 -4.43 25.20 13.30
C GLY A 131 -5.93 25.37 13.54
N SER A 132 -6.77 24.93 12.59
CA SER A 132 -8.22 25.11 12.65
C SER A 132 -9.02 23.81 12.43
N ALA A 133 -10.06 23.59 13.23
CA ALA A 133 -11.05 22.51 13.09
C ALA A 133 -12.35 22.87 13.85
N PRO A 134 -13.55 22.37 13.44
CA PRO A 134 -14.84 22.75 14.02
C PRO A 134 -15.30 21.83 15.17
N TYR A 135 -14.42 21.00 15.72
CA TYR A 135 -14.76 20.04 16.77
C TYR A 135 -14.40 20.57 18.15
N GLU A 136 -15.22 20.22 19.15
CA GLU A 136 -15.03 20.62 20.55
C GLU A 136 -15.18 19.41 21.47
N GLY A 137 -14.52 19.46 22.63
CA GLY A 137 -14.70 18.54 23.76
C GLY A 137 -14.79 19.29 25.07
N ASP A 138 -14.92 18.57 26.19
CA ASP A 138 -14.98 19.15 27.54
C ASP A 138 -13.77 20.07 27.81
N GLU A 139 -12.59 19.64 27.37
CA GLU A 139 -11.40 20.47 27.22
C GLU A 139 -11.05 20.61 25.74
N THR A 140 -10.96 21.84 25.23
CA THR A 140 -10.48 22.10 23.87
C THR A 140 -9.23 22.98 23.92
N VAL A 141 -8.12 22.50 23.36
CA VAL A 141 -6.84 23.21 23.33
C VAL A 141 -6.44 23.48 21.89
N THR A 142 -6.04 24.72 21.60
CA THR A 142 -5.58 25.12 20.27
C THR A 142 -4.09 25.46 20.30
N TYR A 143 -3.34 24.89 19.36
CA TYR A 143 -1.92 25.14 19.14
C TYR A 143 -1.69 25.85 17.80
N GLY A 144 -0.57 26.56 17.69
CA GLY A 144 -0.13 27.15 16.42
C GLY A 144 0.42 26.09 15.45
N THR A 145 0.81 26.51 14.24
CA THR A 145 1.31 25.63 13.18
C THR A 145 2.85 25.63 13.04
N ASP A 146 3.60 26.30 13.92
CA ASP A 146 5.07 26.23 13.95
C ASP A 146 5.52 24.91 14.62
N PRO A 147 6.11 23.96 13.89
CA PRO A 147 6.39 22.62 14.42
C PRO A 147 7.24 22.63 15.70
N ILE A 148 8.22 23.53 15.81
CA ILE A 148 9.11 23.57 16.98
C ILE A 148 8.38 24.12 18.22
N ALA A 149 7.56 25.16 18.06
CA ALA A 149 6.76 25.66 19.15
C ALA A 149 5.66 24.66 19.55
N THR A 150 5.02 24.03 18.57
CA THR A 150 3.90 23.11 18.75
C THR A 150 4.33 21.81 19.42
N SER A 151 5.41 21.18 18.99
CA SER A 151 5.96 19.98 19.66
C SER A 151 6.30 20.24 21.14
N ALA A 152 6.92 21.39 21.44
CA ALA A 152 7.20 21.81 22.82
C ALA A 152 5.93 22.05 23.65
N ALA A 153 4.89 22.63 23.05
CA ALA A 153 3.61 22.88 23.71
C ALA A 153 2.86 21.58 24.01
N LEU A 154 2.74 20.70 23.01
CA LEU A 154 2.13 19.37 23.15
C LEU A 154 2.82 18.55 24.25
N ALA A 155 4.16 18.58 24.29
CA ALA A 155 4.94 17.90 25.31
C ALA A 155 4.63 18.42 26.73
N LEU A 156 4.51 19.73 26.92
CA LEU A 156 4.22 20.32 28.23
C LEU A 156 2.77 20.15 28.70
N ASP A 157 1.84 20.02 27.75
CA ASP A 157 0.42 19.81 28.05
C ASP A 157 0.11 18.35 28.41
N ASN A 158 0.79 17.39 27.79
CA ASN A 158 0.48 15.97 27.94
C ASN A 158 1.40 15.25 28.95
N TRP A 159 2.62 15.76 29.21
CA TRP A 159 3.50 15.22 30.25
C TRP A 159 3.73 16.21 31.38
N LYS A 160 3.43 15.77 32.60
CA LYS A 160 3.80 16.52 33.81
C LYS A 160 5.30 16.51 34.08
N TYR A 161 5.97 15.41 33.73
CA TYR A 161 7.41 15.17 33.90
C TYR A 161 7.82 14.00 32.99
N SER A 162 9.04 14.05 32.43
CA SER A 162 9.66 12.93 31.72
C SER A 162 11.18 13.03 31.75
N ARG A 163 11.85 12.00 32.30
CA ARG A 163 13.32 11.89 32.32
C ARG A 163 13.92 11.68 30.94
N GLU A 164 13.13 11.13 30.03
CA GLU A 164 13.54 10.84 28.66
C GLU A 164 12.70 11.67 27.69
N ALA A 165 13.31 12.07 26.57
CA ALA A 165 12.59 12.69 25.46
C ALA A 165 13.20 12.26 24.13
N VAL A 166 12.39 12.20 23.09
CA VAL A 166 12.89 12.14 21.72
C VAL A 166 13.10 13.56 21.22
N VAL A 167 14.25 13.81 20.61
CA VAL A 167 14.53 15.07 19.93
C VAL A 167 14.83 14.81 18.46
N VAL A 168 14.22 15.61 17.57
CA VAL A 168 14.45 15.52 16.12
C VAL A 168 14.80 16.92 15.57
N PRO A 169 15.90 17.07 14.80
CA PRO A 169 16.19 18.30 14.09
C PRO A 169 15.30 18.46 12.85
N VAL A 170 14.64 19.61 12.72
CA VAL A 170 13.73 19.94 11.61
C VAL A 170 13.96 21.36 11.10
N ASP A 171 13.60 21.61 9.84
CA ASP A 171 13.38 22.95 9.29
C ASP A 171 12.24 22.86 8.26
N PRO A 172 11.02 23.31 8.58
CA PRO A 172 9.87 23.18 7.68
C PRO A 172 10.03 23.96 6.36
N ARG A 173 11.03 24.84 6.28
CA ARG A 173 11.32 25.65 5.09
C ARG A 173 12.45 25.06 4.25
N VAL A 174 13.03 23.94 4.68
CA VAL A 174 14.06 23.26 3.89
C VAL A 174 13.47 22.84 2.55
N SER A 175 14.32 22.89 1.53
CA SER A 175 14.00 22.43 0.18
C SER A 175 15.24 21.77 -0.41
N ASP A 176 15.00 20.74 -1.22
CA ASP A 176 16.07 20.07 -1.94
C ASP A 176 16.56 20.96 -3.09
N THR A 177 17.87 20.94 -3.32
CA THR A 177 18.49 21.63 -4.45
C THR A 177 18.74 20.61 -5.56
N PHE A 178 18.02 20.76 -6.67
CA PHE A 178 18.14 19.87 -7.81
C PHE A 178 19.19 20.37 -8.82
N GLU A 179 19.94 19.45 -9.40
CA GLU A 179 20.82 19.67 -10.54
C GLU A 179 20.41 18.75 -11.70
N THR A 180 20.46 19.26 -12.93
CA THR A 180 20.25 18.41 -14.11
C THR A 180 21.51 17.60 -14.37
N VAL A 181 21.37 16.28 -14.37
CA VAL A 181 22.38 15.34 -14.84
C VAL A 181 22.03 14.97 -16.27
N SER A 182 22.99 15.04 -17.18
CA SER A 182 22.78 14.63 -18.57
C SER A 182 24.08 14.19 -19.22
N GLY A 183 23.96 13.32 -20.22
CA GLY A 183 25.10 12.77 -20.93
C GLY A 183 24.70 12.01 -22.19
N GLU A 184 25.70 11.38 -22.80
CA GLU A 184 25.51 10.52 -23.96
C GLU A 184 26.36 9.26 -23.84
N VAL A 185 25.82 8.14 -24.31
CA VAL A 185 26.55 6.89 -24.52
C VAL A 185 26.50 6.55 -26.00
N ARG A 186 27.65 6.20 -26.56
CA ARG A 186 27.77 5.73 -27.94
C ARG A 186 28.15 4.27 -27.94
N GLY A 187 27.53 3.50 -28.83
CA GLY A 187 27.84 2.09 -29.00
C GLY A 187 27.85 1.68 -30.46
N ILE A 188 28.34 0.47 -30.68
CA ILE A 188 28.33 -0.21 -31.96
C ILE A 188 27.52 -1.49 -31.76
N LEU A 189 26.57 -1.72 -32.65
CA LEU A 189 25.78 -2.93 -32.73
C LEU A 189 26.30 -3.75 -33.92
N ASP A 190 26.69 -4.99 -33.67
CA ASP A 190 27.13 -5.90 -34.71
C ASP A 190 25.92 -6.48 -35.45
N GLU A 191 26.07 -6.78 -36.74
CA GLU A 191 25.04 -7.52 -37.47
C GLU A 191 24.77 -8.85 -36.77
N GLY A 192 23.50 -9.16 -36.53
CA GLY A 192 23.08 -10.30 -35.73
C GLY A 192 21.88 -11.02 -36.33
N GLU A 193 21.80 -12.33 -36.10
CA GLU A 193 20.67 -13.13 -36.54
C GLU A 193 19.51 -13.02 -35.55
N ILE A 194 18.30 -12.74 -36.06
CA ILE A 194 17.06 -12.92 -35.31
C ILE A 194 16.72 -14.41 -35.33
N VAL A 195 16.77 -15.05 -34.17
CA VAL A 195 16.50 -16.49 -34.06
C VAL A 195 14.99 -16.70 -33.96
N GLU A 196 14.43 -17.55 -34.82
CA GLU A 196 13.01 -17.90 -34.82
C GLU A 196 12.76 -19.34 -34.38
N TYR A 197 11.87 -19.52 -33.41
CA TYR A 197 11.33 -20.82 -33.02
C TYR A 197 9.85 -20.90 -33.37
N ARG A 198 9.42 -22.04 -33.90
CA ARG A 198 8.03 -22.29 -34.30
C ARG A 198 7.53 -23.56 -33.65
N PHE A 199 6.43 -23.42 -32.93
CA PHE A 199 5.75 -24.54 -32.28
C PHE A 199 4.29 -24.58 -32.73
N SER A 200 3.70 -25.77 -32.66
CA SER A 200 2.28 -25.95 -32.90
C SER A 200 1.74 -27.05 -32.00
N GLY A 201 0.48 -26.93 -31.64
CA GLY A 201 -0.17 -27.85 -30.72
C GLY A 201 -1.68 -27.77 -30.75
N SER A 202 -2.30 -28.53 -29.86
CA SER A 202 -3.74 -28.43 -29.64
C SER A 202 -4.08 -28.70 -28.18
N LYS A 203 -5.05 -27.96 -27.64
CA LYS A 203 -5.42 -28.02 -26.23
C LYS A 203 -6.93 -28.10 -26.08
N LEU A 204 -7.38 -29.05 -25.26
CA LEU A 204 -8.75 -29.09 -24.75
C LEU A 204 -8.88 -28.10 -23.58
N PRO A 205 -10.09 -27.66 -23.24
CA PRO A 205 -10.32 -26.82 -22.06
C PRO A 205 -9.84 -27.52 -20.77
N ASP A 206 -8.64 -27.17 -20.31
CA ASP A 206 -8.02 -27.66 -19.08
C ASP A 206 -7.09 -26.58 -18.51
N PRO A 207 -7.50 -25.89 -17.42
CA PRO A 207 -6.71 -24.83 -16.81
C PRO A 207 -5.55 -25.38 -15.96
N VAL A 208 -5.53 -26.68 -15.64
CA VAL A 208 -4.59 -27.23 -14.64
C VAL A 208 -3.28 -27.67 -15.26
N LYS A 209 -3.30 -28.17 -16.50
CA LYS A 209 -2.12 -28.75 -17.13
C LYS A 209 -1.61 -27.87 -18.28
N PRO A 210 -0.54 -27.08 -18.12
CA PRO A 210 0.03 -26.31 -19.23
C PRO A 210 0.69 -27.19 -20.30
N ASP A 211 0.66 -26.73 -21.56
CA ASP A 211 1.50 -27.27 -22.64
C ASP A 211 2.78 -26.44 -22.74
N ARG A 212 3.97 -27.07 -22.70
CA ARG A 212 5.26 -26.37 -22.60
C ARG A 212 6.14 -26.63 -23.82
N TYR A 213 6.77 -25.57 -24.33
CA TYR A 213 7.68 -25.62 -25.47
C TYR A 213 9.00 -24.94 -25.13
N THR A 214 10.09 -25.72 -25.15
CA THR A 214 11.41 -25.21 -24.77
C THR A 214 12.18 -24.68 -25.98
N PHE A 215 12.91 -23.58 -25.78
CA PHE A 215 13.87 -23.02 -26.74
C PHE A 215 15.13 -22.53 -26.02
N ASP A 216 16.16 -22.17 -26.78
CA ASP A 216 17.43 -21.66 -26.25
C ASP A 216 17.61 -20.18 -26.61
N VAL A 217 18.19 -19.43 -25.68
CA VAL A 217 18.60 -18.04 -25.86
C VAL A 217 20.10 -17.94 -25.64
N ASP A 218 20.84 -17.59 -26.69
CA ASP A 218 22.29 -17.52 -26.67
C ASP A 218 22.80 -16.13 -26.23
N GLU A 219 24.10 -16.04 -25.95
CA GLU A 219 24.76 -14.76 -25.74
C GLU A 219 24.67 -13.87 -26.99
N GLY A 220 24.46 -12.57 -26.78
CA GLY A 220 24.26 -11.59 -27.86
C GLY A 220 22.79 -11.31 -28.18
N HIS A 221 21.85 -12.05 -27.58
CA HIS A 221 20.42 -11.83 -27.66
C HIS A 221 19.84 -11.24 -26.37
N TYR A 222 18.99 -10.23 -26.51
CA TYR A 222 18.57 -9.39 -25.38
C TYR A 222 17.07 -9.17 -25.27
N TYR A 223 16.27 -9.62 -26.26
CA TYR A 223 14.82 -9.46 -26.19
C TYR A 223 14.08 -10.63 -26.83
N VAL A 224 12.98 -11.06 -26.21
CA VAL A 224 12.10 -12.13 -26.67
C VAL A 224 10.73 -11.56 -27.00
N ASP A 225 10.21 -11.92 -28.18
CA ASP A 225 8.83 -11.66 -28.61
C ASP A 225 8.16 -12.98 -28.96
N ALA A 226 7.23 -13.41 -28.13
CA ALA A 226 6.47 -14.62 -28.33
C ALA A 226 5.03 -14.29 -28.68
N TYR A 227 4.58 -14.84 -29.80
CA TYR A 227 3.26 -14.64 -30.35
C TYR A 227 2.55 -15.98 -30.51
N LEU A 228 1.39 -16.10 -29.89
CA LEU A 228 0.50 -17.26 -29.96
C LEU A 228 -0.73 -16.86 -30.78
N ASN A 229 -1.18 -17.74 -31.68
CA ASN A 229 -2.51 -17.63 -32.30
C ASN A 229 -3.20 -18.99 -32.35
N TRP A 230 -4.53 -19.00 -32.42
CA TRP A 230 -5.28 -20.25 -32.48
C TRP A 230 -6.56 -20.22 -33.29
N THR A 231 -7.07 -21.41 -33.55
CA THR A 231 -8.32 -21.71 -34.26
C THR A 231 -9.04 -22.88 -33.58
N TRP A 232 -10.29 -23.16 -33.91
CA TRP A 232 -11.02 -24.34 -33.42
C TRP A 232 -11.95 -24.93 -34.48
N ALA A 233 -12.42 -26.15 -34.24
CA ALA A 233 -13.35 -26.84 -35.13
C ALA A 233 -14.69 -26.09 -35.22
N GLY A 234 -15.14 -25.80 -36.45
CA GLY A 234 -16.41 -25.10 -36.68
C GLY A 234 -16.33 -23.57 -36.54
N GLN A 235 -15.14 -22.99 -36.35
CA GLN A 235 -14.95 -21.55 -36.35
C GLN A 235 -15.48 -20.95 -37.66
N THR A 236 -16.47 -20.07 -37.56
CA THR A 236 -17.03 -19.40 -38.75
C THR A 236 -16.01 -18.37 -39.22
N VAL A 237 -15.36 -18.67 -40.34
CA VAL A 237 -14.43 -17.75 -41.01
C VAL A 237 -15.20 -17.01 -42.10
N ALA A 238 -15.32 -15.68 -42.03
CA ALA A 238 -15.97 -14.90 -43.07
C ALA A 238 -15.14 -14.92 -44.37
N PRO A 239 -15.72 -14.57 -45.53
CA PRO A 239 -15.06 -14.69 -46.83
C PRO A 239 -13.74 -13.90 -47.00
N ASP A 240 -13.48 -12.94 -46.13
CA ASP A 240 -12.25 -12.13 -46.07
C ASP A 240 -11.17 -12.71 -45.15
N GLY A 241 -11.39 -13.90 -44.56
CA GLY A 241 -10.40 -14.63 -43.75
C GLY A 241 -10.58 -14.50 -42.24
N SER A 242 -11.75 -14.07 -41.78
CA SER A 242 -11.94 -13.58 -40.43
C SER A 242 -12.78 -14.41 -39.48
N ALA A 243 -12.42 -14.52 -38.20
CA ALA A 243 -13.11 -15.40 -37.26
C ALA A 243 -13.70 -14.70 -36.02
N ALA A 244 -14.89 -15.14 -35.58
CA ALA A 244 -15.49 -14.67 -34.33
C ALA A 244 -14.85 -15.37 -33.11
N THR A 245 -14.64 -14.62 -32.02
CA THR A 245 -14.20 -15.16 -30.71
C THR A 245 -15.35 -15.85 -29.98
N GLU A 246 -15.17 -17.09 -29.53
CA GLU A 246 -16.18 -17.83 -28.75
C GLU A 246 -15.85 -17.86 -27.26
N ARG A 247 -16.84 -17.55 -26.41
CA ARG A 247 -16.71 -17.68 -24.94
C ARG A 247 -16.39 -19.14 -24.58
N GLY A 248 -15.44 -19.34 -23.67
CA GLY A 248 -14.93 -20.65 -23.27
C GLY A 248 -13.80 -21.20 -24.17
N LYS A 249 -13.29 -20.42 -25.14
CA LYS A 249 -12.18 -20.78 -26.04
C LYS A 249 -11.05 -19.75 -26.05
N ASP A 250 -10.47 -19.54 -24.87
CA ASP A 250 -9.35 -18.63 -24.61
C ASP A 250 -8.09 -19.42 -24.23
N LEU A 251 -7.01 -19.20 -24.96
CA LEU A 251 -5.69 -19.69 -24.61
C LEU A 251 -4.87 -18.52 -24.10
N ASP A 252 -4.07 -18.74 -23.06
CA ASP A 252 -3.10 -17.74 -22.60
C ASP A 252 -1.69 -18.19 -22.95
N LEU A 253 -0.81 -17.21 -23.12
CA LEU A 253 0.62 -17.41 -23.33
C LEU A 253 1.39 -16.91 -22.11
N GLN A 254 2.33 -17.71 -21.66
CA GLN A 254 3.30 -17.38 -20.61
C GLN A 254 4.72 -17.64 -21.11
N LEU A 255 5.66 -16.82 -20.67
CA LEU A 255 7.09 -16.98 -20.92
C LEU A 255 7.84 -17.24 -19.63
N TYR A 256 8.74 -18.22 -19.68
CA TYR A 256 9.60 -18.60 -18.58
C TYR A 256 11.08 -18.49 -18.98
N ASP A 257 11.85 -17.79 -18.17
CA ASP A 257 13.30 -17.85 -18.12
C ASP A 257 13.67 -19.03 -17.19
N GLY A 258 14.48 -19.96 -17.66
CA GLY A 258 14.81 -21.18 -16.91
C GLY A 258 15.58 -20.96 -15.60
N ALA A 259 16.18 -19.79 -15.39
CA ALA A 259 16.87 -19.41 -14.16
C ALA A 259 16.01 -18.51 -13.24
N LEU A 260 15.14 -17.67 -13.81
CA LEU A 260 14.33 -16.72 -13.03
C LEU A 260 12.93 -17.26 -12.69
N GLY A 261 12.31 -18.00 -13.60
CA GLY A 261 10.90 -18.42 -13.53
C GLY A 261 10.04 -17.73 -14.59
N GLU A 262 8.75 -17.52 -14.30
CA GLU A 262 7.85 -16.79 -15.19
C GLU A 262 8.28 -15.33 -15.30
N VAL A 263 8.38 -14.81 -16.51
CA VAL A 263 8.85 -13.44 -16.78
C VAL A 263 7.81 -12.58 -17.49
N ALA A 264 6.89 -13.20 -18.23
CA ALA A 264 5.76 -12.52 -18.85
C ALA A 264 4.55 -13.45 -18.93
N ALA A 265 3.36 -12.86 -18.80
CA ALA A 265 2.08 -13.50 -19.06
C ALA A 265 1.21 -12.54 -19.87
N SER A 266 0.43 -13.10 -20.78
CA SER A 266 -0.54 -12.36 -21.58
C SER A 266 -1.95 -12.68 -21.07
N GLU A 267 -2.80 -11.66 -20.99
CA GLU A 267 -4.20 -11.77 -20.56
C GLU A 267 -5.14 -11.11 -21.58
N VAL A 268 -4.77 -11.11 -22.87
CA VAL A 268 -5.56 -10.43 -23.90
C VAL A 268 -6.96 -11.03 -23.91
N TRP A 269 -7.97 -10.22 -23.53
CA TRP A 269 -9.32 -10.76 -23.46
C TRP A 269 -9.94 -10.82 -24.85
N ASN A 270 -9.63 -11.89 -25.58
CA ASN A 270 -9.92 -12.04 -27.00
C ASN A 270 -11.41 -11.86 -27.32
N VAL A 271 -12.31 -12.17 -26.39
CA VAL A 271 -13.77 -12.01 -26.51
C VAL A 271 -14.21 -10.54 -26.69
N ILE A 272 -13.52 -9.58 -26.05
CA ILE A 272 -13.87 -8.15 -26.10
C ILE A 272 -12.86 -7.36 -26.92
N GLN A 273 -11.57 -7.53 -26.62
CA GLN A 273 -10.52 -6.67 -27.15
C GLN A 273 -10.12 -7.07 -28.59
N GLY A 274 -10.10 -8.39 -28.86
CA GLY A 274 -9.88 -8.93 -30.21
C GLY A 274 -10.90 -8.43 -31.23
N ASN A 275 -12.19 -8.32 -30.85
CA ASN A 275 -13.24 -7.84 -31.75
C ASN A 275 -13.26 -6.30 -31.96
N LEU A 276 -12.71 -5.51 -31.03
CA LEU A 276 -12.70 -4.05 -31.11
C LEU A 276 -11.44 -3.50 -31.80
N GLU A 277 -10.27 -4.07 -31.52
CA GLU A 277 -8.99 -3.57 -32.05
C GLU A 277 -8.62 -4.20 -33.39
N ARG A 278 -8.93 -5.49 -33.55
CA ARG A 278 -8.67 -6.25 -34.77
C ARG A 278 -9.89 -7.09 -35.12
N PRO A 279 -11.03 -6.43 -35.41
CA PRO A 279 -12.19 -7.15 -35.88
C PRO A 279 -11.73 -8.02 -37.04
N PHE A 280 -12.15 -9.28 -37.03
CA PHE A 280 -11.95 -10.16 -38.17
C PHE A 280 -10.53 -10.79 -38.31
N GLN A 281 -9.74 -10.95 -37.23
CA GLN A 281 -8.48 -11.73 -37.20
C GLN A 281 -8.55 -12.94 -36.24
N PRO A 282 -7.70 -13.98 -36.42
CA PRO A 282 -7.56 -15.05 -35.42
C PRO A 282 -7.21 -14.48 -34.04
N PRO A 283 -7.73 -15.06 -32.95
CA PRO A 283 -7.35 -14.67 -31.60
C PRO A 283 -5.85 -14.88 -31.39
N TYR A 284 -5.27 -14.07 -30.50
CA TYR A 284 -3.84 -14.06 -30.28
C TYR A 284 -3.47 -13.66 -28.86
N GLU A 285 -2.32 -14.14 -28.42
CA GLU A 285 -1.63 -13.63 -27.24
C GLU A 285 -0.22 -13.18 -27.64
N ARG A 286 0.32 -12.21 -26.93
CA ARG A 286 1.70 -11.75 -27.12
C ARG A 286 2.37 -11.52 -25.78
N CYS A 287 3.54 -12.12 -25.60
CA CYS A 287 4.42 -11.86 -24.47
C CYS A 287 5.72 -11.26 -24.97
N LEU A 288 6.17 -10.20 -24.31
CA LEU A 288 7.44 -9.54 -24.55
C LEU A 288 8.27 -9.60 -23.28
N SER A 289 9.59 -9.79 -23.40
CA SER A 289 10.49 -9.80 -22.25
C SER A 289 11.91 -9.43 -22.65
N LEU A 290 12.56 -8.60 -21.83
CA LEU A 290 14.01 -8.57 -21.70
C LEU A 290 14.54 -10.00 -21.44
N VAL A 291 15.69 -10.34 -22.03
CA VAL A 291 16.42 -11.57 -21.67
C VAL A 291 17.17 -11.32 -20.38
N PHE A 292 16.69 -11.90 -19.28
CA PHE A 292 17.36 -11.81 -17.97
C PHE A 292 18.56 -12.78 -17.87
N HIS A 293 18.42 -14.00 -18.40
CA HIS A 293 19.50 -14.99 -18.47
C HIS A 293 19.55 -15.67 -19.83
N THR A 294 20.77 -16.00 -20.27
CA THR A 294 20.99 -16.92 -21.39
C THR A 294 20.74 -18.36 -20.97
N GLY A 295 20.45 -19.23 -21.93
CA GLY A 295 20.20 -20.66 -21.71
C GLY A 295 18.76 -21.06 -22.05
N LYS A 296 18.17 -21.91 -21.21
CA LYS A 296 16.88 -22.56 -21.49
C LYS A 296 15.71 -21.64 -21.15
N TRP A 297 14.76 -21.53 -22.08
CA TRP A 297 13.52 -20.79 -21.93
C TRP A 297 12.32 -21.66 -22.32
N GLU A 298 11.13 -21.31 -21.82
CA GLU A 298 9.88 -21.99 -22.17
C GLU A 298 8.79 -21.00 -22.60
N ALA A 299 8.09 -21.33 -23.68
CA ALA A 299 6.79 -20.77 -24.03
C ALA A 299 5.70 -21.75 -23.60
N THR A 300 4.79 -21.28 -22.77
CA THR A 300 3.78 -22.12 -22.13
C THR A 300 2.38 -21.67 -22.52
N VAL A 301 1.54 -22.63 -22.89
CA VAL A 301 0.14 -22.40 -23.25
C VAL A 301 -0.77 -22.95 -22.17
N THR A 302 -1.53 -22.06 -21.54
CA THR A 302 -2.64 -22.40 -20.66
C THR A 302 -3.96 -22.22 -21.39
N TYR A 303 -5.02 -22.79 -20.81
CA TYR A 303 -6.37 -22.62 -21.31
C TYR A 303 -7.19 -22.06 -20.17
N MET A 304 -7.43 -20.74 -20.16
CA MET A 304 -8.27 -20.12 -19.13
C MET A 304 -9.72 -20.05 -19.61
N PRO A 305 -10.62 -20.83 -19.00
CA PRO A 305 -11.97 -20.93 -19.53
C PRO A 305 -12.78 -19.67 -19.13
N THR A 306 -13.31 -18.94 -20.13
CA THR A 306 -14.09 -17.71 -19.92
C THR A 306 -15.58 -18.01 -19.65
N LYS A 307 -16.23 -17.22 -18.76
CA LYS A 307 -17.59 -17.45 -18.26
C LYS A 307 -18.64 -17.57 -19.39
N SER A 308 -19.38 -18.69 -19.38
CA SER A 308 -20.65 -18.89 -20.10
C SER A 308 -21.85 -18.56 -19.19
N ILE A 309 -22.85 -17.82 -19.68
CA ILE A 309 -24.18 -17.64 -19.03
C ILE A 309 -25.22 -18.51 -19.76
N GLY A 310 -24.82 -19.69 -20.24
CA GLY A 310 -25.70 -20.66 -20.87
C GLY A 310 -25.57 -22.04 -20.21
N PRO A 311 -26.57 -22.92 -20.36
CA PRO A 311 -26.50 -24.28 -19.83
C PRO A 311 -25.24 -24.95 -20.40
N ALA A 312 -24.36 -25.40 -19.49
CA ALA A 312 -23.05 -25.94 -19.83
C ALA A 312 -23.18 -27.08 -20.86
N ALA A 313 -22.68 -26.85 -22.08
CA ALA A 313 -22.03 -27.95 -22.77
C ALA A 313 -20.80 -28.29 -21.91
N GLY A 314 -20.71 -29.51 -21.41
CA GLY A 314 -19.66 -29.92 -20.49
C GLY A 314 -18.25 -29.65 -21.06
N PRO A 315 -17.24 -29.39 -20.21
CA PRO A 315 -15.93 -28.86 -20.59
C PRO A 315 -14.99 -29.84 -21.34
N THR A 316 -15.49 -30.85 -22.06
CA THR A 316 -14.63 -31.93 -22.59
C THR A 316 -15.02 -32.48 -23.97
N SER A 317 -15.83 -31.76 -24.77
CA SER A 317 -16.08 -32.18 -26.16
C SER A 317 -14.91 -31.80 -27.07
N GLU A 318 -14.58 -32.66 -28.04
CA GLU A 318 -13.59 -32.39 -29.08
C GLU A 318 -13.86 -31.08 -29.86
N ASP A 319 -15.12 -30.64 -29.92
CA ASP A 319 -15.53 -29.38 -30.55
C ASP A 319 -15.00 -28.11 -29.83
N SER A 320 -14.48 -28.27 -28.62
CA SER A 320 -13.86 -27.20 -27.83
C SER A 320 -12.33 -27.20 -27.90
N ARG A 321 -11.72 -28.06 -28.72
CA ARG A 321 -10.27 -28.10 -28.91
C ARG A 321 -9.79 -26.87 -29.68
N ALA A 322 -8.83 -26.16 -29.10
CA ALA A 322 -8.08 -25.11 -29.79
C ALA A 322 -6.82 -25.70 -30.45
N TYR A 323 -6.56 -25.33 -31.69
CA TYR A 323 -5.34 -25.64 -32.44
C TYR A 323 -4.53 -24.36 -32.59
N TYR A 324 -3.29 -24.37 -32.14
CA TYR A 324 -2.51 -23.15 -31.98
C TYR A 324 -1.12 -23.26 -32.60
N ASN A 325 -0.56 -22.09 -32.92
CA ASN A 325 0.83 -21.93 -33.32
C ASN A 325 1.49 -20.87 -32.44
N ILE A 326 2.75 -21.10 -32.10
CA ILE A 326 3.60 -20.15 -31.40
C ILE A 326 4.76 -19.78 -32.32
N LEU A 327 5.02 -18.49 -32.48
CA LEU A 327 6.24 -17.94 -33.04
C LEU A 327 6.98 -17.22 -31.93
N VAL A 328 8.19 -17.67 -31.63
CA VAL A 328 9.12 -16.96 -30.74
C VAL A 328 10.23 -16.36 -31.58
N LYS A 329 10.46 -15.06 -31.43
CA LYS A 329 11.60 -14.35 -31.98
C LYS A 329 12.52 -13.92 -30.86
N VAL A 330 13.82 -14.16 -31.04
CA VAL A 330 14.86 -13.72 -30.11
C VAL A 330 15.75 -12.73 -30.86
N TYR A 331 15.80 -11.49 -30.37
CA TYR A 331 16.46 -10.38 -31.07
C TYR A 331 17.89 -10.14 -30.56
N PRO A 332 18.85 -9.93 -31.49
CA PRO A 332 20.20 -9.54 -31.13
C PRO A 332 20.25 -8.11 -30.62
N GLY A 333 21.29 -7.77 -29.86
CA GLY A 333 21.47 -6.41 -29.35
C GLY A 333 22.77 -6.22 -28.61
N VAL A 334 22.84 -5.14 -27.84
CA VAL A 334 23.95 -4.87 -26.92
C VAL A 334 23.43 -4.13 -25.69
N VAL A 335 24.04 -4.40 -24.54
CA VAL A 335 23.81 -3.66 -23.30
C VAL A 335 24.99 -2.74 -23.05
N VAL A 336 24.71 -1.47 -22.75
CA VAL A 336 25.71 -0.47 -22.39
C VAL A 336 25.36 0.20 -21.07
N ASP A 337 26.38 0.45 -20.25
CA ASP A 337 26.21 1.13 -18.97
C ASP A 337 25.97 2.63 -19.16
N ILE A 338 25.07 3.20 -18.36
CA ILE A 338 24.97 4.65 -18.19
C ILE A 338 26.07 5.09 -17.22
N PRO A 339 26.99 6.00 -17.62
CA PRO A 339 28.14 6.36 -16.78
C PRO A 339 27.76 7.07 -15.48
N ASP A 340 26.71 7.89 -15.53
CA ASP A 340 26.22 8.65 -14.40
C ASP A 340 25.27 7.81 -13.54
N GLU A 341 25.46 7.91 -12.22
CA GLU A 341 24.64 7.24 -11.21
C GLU A 341 23.54 8.18 -10.72
N VAL A 342 22.34 7.66 -10.54
CA VAL A 342 21.23 8.39 -9.90
C VAL A 342 21.45 8.31 -8.39
N ARG A 343 21.52 9.47 -7.74
CA ARG A 343 21.94 9.62 -6.35
C ARG A 343 20.77 9.63 -5.37
N ALA A 344 19.59 10.07 -5.81
CA ALA A 344 18.39 10.10 -4.99
C ALA A 344 17.13 9.75 -5.80
N LEU A 345 16.63 10.69 -6.61
CA LEU A 345 15.29 10.57 -7.20
C LEU A 345 15.33 10.24 -8.70
N GLY A 346 16.23 10.90 -9.44
CA GLY A 346 16.25 10.81 -10.91
C GLY A 346 14.93 11.25 -11.54
N ALA A 347 14.41 12.41 -11.15
CA ALA A 347 13.12 12.93 -11.60
C ALA A 347 13.15 13.36 -13.07
N GLY A 348 12.01 13.19 -13.76
CA GLY A 348 11.85 13.58 -15.16
C GLY A 348 12.88 12.92 -16.08
N ALA A 349 13.16 11.65 -15.85
CA ALA A 349 14.19 10.93 -16.58
C ALA A 349 13.78 10.72 -18.04
N ARG A 350 14.67 11.10 -18.95
CA ARG A 350 14.47 11.00 -20.40
C ARG A 350 15.64 10.28 -21.05
N PHE A 351 15.35 9.31 -21.90
CA PHE A 351 16.33 8.59 -22.71
C PHE A 351 15.91 8.64 -24.18
N VAL A 352 16.84 9.01 -25.06
CA VAL A 352 16.57 9.15 -26.49
C VAL A 352 17.61 8.36 -27.28
N LEU A 353 17.16 7.37 -28.04
CA LEU A 353 17.99 6.57 -28.93
C LEU A 353 17.96 7.13 -30.35
N SER A 354 19.14 7.26 -30.95
CA SER A 354 19.33 7.60 -32.35
C SER A 354 20.36 6.67 -32.98
N GLY A 355 20.13 6.22 -34.21
CA GLY A 355 21.02 5.30 -34.92
C GLY A 355 20.49 4.97 -36.32
N GLY A 356 21.25 4.16 -37.07
CA GLY A 356 20.79 3.57 -38.33
C GLY A 356 20.23 2.17 -38.11
N GLY A 357 19.18 1.80 -38.85
CA GLY A 357 18.49 0.51 -38.72
C GLY A 357 17.20 0.61 -37.91
N ASN A 358 16.40 -0.46 -37.87
CA ASN A 358 15.22 -0.54 -37.01
C ASN A 358 15.61 -0.98 -35.59
N LEU A 359 15.74 -0.03 -34.67
CA LEU A 359 16.26 -0.27 -33.32
C LEU A 359 15.17 -0.16 -32.24
N GLY A 360 15.30 -0.96 -31.19
CA GLY A 360 14.54 -0.86 -29.94
C GLY A 360 15.41 -0.35 -28.79
N LEU A 361 14.80 0.28 -27.80
CA LEU A 361 15.46 0.77 -26.58
C LEU A 361 14.79 0.15 -25.35
N VAL A 362 15.59 -0.41 -24.44
CA VAL A 362 15.17 -0.86 -23.11
C VAL A 362 16.02 -0.19 -22.06
N LEU A 363 15.39 0.40 -21.04
CA LEU A 363 16.06 0.84 -19.82
C LEU A 363 16.08 -0.32 -18.82
N ILE A 364 17.26 -0.68 -18.33
CA ILE A 364 17.47 -1.73 -17.34
C ILE A 364 17.86 -1.08 -16.01
N GLY A 365 17.11 -1.41 -14.97
CA GLY A 365 17.30 -0.87 -13.63
C GLY A 365 18.34 -1.62 -12.79
N PRO A 366 18.58 -1.14 -11.54
CA PRO A 366 19.58 -1.71 -10.64
C PRO A 366 19.33 -3.17 -10.24
N ALA A 367 18.07 -3.62 -10.16
CA ALA A 367 17.73 -5.02 -9.89
C ALA A 367 17.86 -5.91 -11.14
N GLY A 368 18.17 -5.33 -12.30
CA GLY A 368 18.17 -6.01 -13.60
C GLY A 368 16.81 -6.06 -14.28
N GLU A 369 15.82 -5.38 -13.71
CA GLU A 369 14.46 -5.27 -14.21
C GLU A 369 14.37 -4.43 -15.49
N GLU A 370 13.41 -4.78 -16.35
CA GLU A 370 13.00 -3.91 -17.45
C GLU A 370 12.18 -2.75 -16.87
N VAL A 371 12.77 -1.55 -16.85
CA VAL A 371 12.13 -0.33 -16.31
C VAL A 371 11.11 0.22 -17.29
N ALA A 372 11.53 0.32 -18.54
CA ALA A 372 10.67 0.72 -19.64
C ALA A 372 11.31 0.30 -20.96
N SER A 373 10.49 0.09 -21.99
CA SER A 373 10.98 -0.23 -23.33
C SER A 373 10.14 0.43 -24.41
N VAL A 374 10.78 0.62 -25.57
CA VAL A 374 10.15 1.11 -26.79
C VAL A 374 10.73 0.35 -27.98
N MET A 375 9.92 -0.54 -28.55
CA MET A 375 10.28 -1.35 -29.71
C MET A 375 9.70 -0.79 -31.01
N ASP A 376 8.47 -0.29 -30.96
CA ASP A 376 7.75 0.26 -32.11
C ASP A 376 7.73 1.80 -32.11
N GLY A 377 7.19 2.43 -33.14
CA GLY A 377 7.10 3.91 -33.26
C GLY A 377 8.16 4.58 -34.13
N SER A 378 8.04 5.89 -34.35
CA SER A 378 8.93 6.69 -35.20
C SER A 378 10.23 7.04 -34.49
N ASP A 379 11.34 7.05 -35.24
CA ASP A 379 12.61 7.55 -34.72
C ASP A 379 12.60 9.08 -34.50
N PRO A 380 13.28 9.59 -33.46
CA PRO A 380 14.07 8.84 -32.47
C PRO A 380 13.19 8.15 -31.42
N LYS A 381 13.59 6.94 -30.99
CA LYS A 381 12.92 6.23 -29.90
C LYS A 381 13.16 6.97 -28.58
N THR A 382 12.10 7.22 -27.81
CA THR A 382 12.17 8.00 -26.58
C THR A 382 11.47 7.27 -25.44
N LEU A 383 12.10 7.28 -24.26
CA LEU A 383 11.51 6.90 -22.98
C LEU A 383 11.45 8.14 -22.09
N ASP A 384 10.27 8.46 -21.58
CA ASP A 384 10.01 9.55 -20.62
C ASP A 384 9.40 8.94 -19.35
N LEU A 385 10.05 9.15 -18.21
CA LEU A 385 9.71 8.55 -16.91
C LEU A 385 9.61 9.64 -15.83
N SER A 386 8.69 9.50 -14.88
CA SER A 386 8.48 10.51 -13.84
C SER A 386 9.64 10.57 -12.84
N SER A 387 10.16 9.40 -12.49
CA SER A 387 11.37 9.22 -11.67
C SER A 387 11.95 7.84 -11.96
N ILE A 388 13.23 7.61 -11.69
CA ILE A 388 13.82 6.27 -11.82
C ILE A 388 14.30 5.72 -10.48
N GLY A 389 14.58 6.55 -9.48
CA GLY A 389 15.10 6.12 -8.18
C GLY A 389 16.61 5.90 -8.21
N THR A 390 17.19 5.73 -7.02
CA THR A 390 18.65 5.66 -6.82
C THR A 390 19.25 4.41 -7.47
N GLY A 391 20.43 4.55 -8.04
CA GLY A 391 21.24 3.42 -8.51
C GLY A 391 21.85 3.61 -9.88
N ARG A 392 22.40 2.50 -10.40
CA ARG A 392 23.09 2.44 -11.70
C ARG A 392 22.19 1.80 -12.74
N TYR A 393 22.06 2.48 -13.87
CA TYR A 393 21.21 2.07 -14.98
C TYR A 393 22.05 1.61 -16.16
N ARG A 394 21.43 0.76 -16.98
CA ARG A 394 21.98 0.30 -18.25
C ARG A 394 20.90 0.44 -19.31
N VAL A 395 21.30 0.49 -20.57
CA VAL A 395 20.35 0.44 -21.68
C VAL A 395 20.69 -0.73 -22.60
N ALA A 396 19.67 -1.50 -23.00
CA ALA A 396 19.78 -2.43 -24.10
C ALA A 396 19.31 -1.75 -25.37
N VAL A 397 20.14 -1.83 -26.42
CA VAL A 397 19.78 -1.43 -27.78
C VAL A 397 19.59 -2.70 -28.59
N ILE A 398 18.36 -2.89 -29.08
CA ILE A 398 17.91 -4.12 -29.74
C ILE A 398 17.86 -3.87 -31.24
N SER A 399 18.39 -4.80 -32.04
CA SER A 399 18.24 -4.76 -33.50
C SER A 399 17.04 -5.58 -33.92
N LEU A 400 15.99 -4.88 -34.37
CA LEU A 400 14.69 -5.48 -34.71
C LEU A 400 14.63 -6.01 -36.14
N ASP A 401 15.61 -5.66 -36.97
CA ASP A 401 15.79 -6.15 -38.35
C ASP A 401 17.11 -6.91 -38.57
N GLY A 402 17.91 -7.10 -37.51
CA GLY A 402 19.21 -7.77 -37.55
C GLY A 402 20.35 -6.90 -38.12
N SER A 403 20.08 -5.65 -38.49
CA SER A 403 21.11 -4.73 -38.99
C SER A 403 22.04 -4.27 -37.88
N GLY A 404 23.33 -4.10 -38.24
CA GLY A 404 24.33 -3.47 -37.38
C GLY A 404 24.49 -1.97 -37.64
N GLY A 405 25.20 -1.28 -36.77
CA GLY A 405 25.45 0.15 -36.93
C GLY A 405 25.93 0.86 -35.67
N VAL A 406 26.19 2.17 -35.81
CA VAL A 406 26.49 3.04 -34.68
C VAL A 406 25.19 3.62 -34.15
N PHE A 407 25.05 3.63 -32.83
CA PHE A 407 23.95 4.29 -32.15
C PHE A 407 24.46 5.26 -31.08
N THR A 408 23.58 6.15 -30.65
CA THR A 408 23.79 7.07 -29.54
C THR A 408 22.52 7.08 -28.69
N VAL A 409 22.70 6.94 -27.37
CA VAL A 409 21.65 7.15 -26.38
C VAL A 409 22.02 8.41 -25.59
N THR A 410 21.20 9.45 -25.70
CA THR A 410 21.31 10.63 -24.82
C THR A 410 20.36 10.47 -23.65
N TYR A 411 20.78 10.89 -22.47
CA TYR A 411 19.97 10.81 -21.25
C TYR A 411 19.99 12.12 -20.47
N SER A 412 18.93 12.37 -19.71
CA SER A 412 18.86 13.47 -18.74
C SER A 412 17.86 13.18 -17.63
N TRP A 413 18.13 13.68 -16.42
CA TRP A 413 17.19 13.71 -15.29
C TRP A 413 17.56 14.83 -14.32
N GLU A 414 16.64 15.17 -13.41
CA GLU A 414 16.90 16.03 -12.26
C GLU A 414 17.23 15.18 -11.02
N ASP A 415 18.26 15.58 -10.28
CA ASP A 415 18.70 14.84 -9.10
C ASP A 415 19.14 15.77 -7.97
N THR A 416 19.20 15.24 -6.75
CA THR A 416 19.74 15.95 -5.59
C THR A 416 20.95 15.21 -5.03
N ARG A 417 21.93 15.96 -4.52
CA ARG A 417 23.10 15.35 -3.85
C ARG A 417 22.75 14.74 -2.50
N LYS A 418 21.71 15.26 -1.85
CA LYS A 418 21.22 14.76 -0.56
C LYS A 418 19.73 15.09 -0.48
N PRO A 419 18.84 14.10 -0.33
CA PRO A 419 17.41 14.32 -0.16
C PRO A 419 17.12 14.77 1.28
N VAL A 420 17.46 16.02 1.60
CA VAL A 420 17.42 16.57 2.96
C VAL A 420 16.00 16.55 3.51
N THR A 421 15.02 16.84 2.67
CA THR A 421 13.60 16.81 3.04
C THR A 421 13.14 15.40 3.42
N ALA A 422 13.53 14.41 2.60
CA ALA A 422 13.18 13.01 2.84
C ALA A 422 13.77 12.50 4.17
N HIS A 423 15.06 12.78 4.42
CA HIS A 423 15.69 12.42 5.68
C HIS A 423 15.07 13.13 6.89
N MET A 424 14.67 14.40 6.76
CA MET A 424 14.01 15.13 7.85
C MET A 424 12.68 14.47 8.23
N LEU A 425 11.81 14.23 7.26
CA LEU A 425 10.49 13.62 7.50
C LEU A 425 10.62 12.17 7.98
N ALA A 426 11.53 11.39 7.40
CA ALA A 426 11.81 10.03 7.87
C ALA A 426 12.34 10.01 9.32
N SER A 427 13.25 10.93 9.67
CA SER A 427 13.77 11.06 11.05
C SER A 427 12.67 11.45 12.04
N ALA A 428 11.78 12.36 11.63
CA ALA A 428 10.62 12.75 12.44
C ALA A 428 9.62 11.59 12.61
N ALA A 429 9.33 10.84 11.55
CA ALA A 429 8.39 9.73 11.58
C ALA A 429 8.87 8.59 12.49
N VAL A 430 10.12 8.15 12.30
CA VAL A 430 10.72 7.07 13.09
C VAL A 430 10.89 7.51 14.55
N GLY A 431 11.30 8.76 14.78
CA GLY A 431 11.37 9.34 16.13
C GLY A 431 10.01 9.42 16.81
N ALA A 432 8.95 9.79 16.09
CA ALA A 432 7.58 9.84 16.61
C ALA A 432 7.06 8.45 17.00
N VAL A 433 7.27 7.44 16.16
CA VAL A 433 6.91 6.05 16.48
C VAL A 433 7.66 5.58 17.72
N TYR A 434 8.97 5.80 17.81
CA TYR A 434 9.74 5.44 19.00
C TYR A 434 9.26 6.17 20.26
N ALA A 435 8.91 7.46 20.14
CA ALA A 435 8.34 8.25 21.23
C ALA A 435 7.00 7.67 21.71
N SER A 436 6.12 7.27 20.78
CA SER A 436 4.85 6.60 21.06
C SER A 436 5.05 5.27 21.80
N LEU A 437 5.96 4.42 21.31
CA LEU A 437 6.21 3.11 21.92
C LEU A 437 6.87 3.18 23.30
N ARG A 438 7.53 4.29 23.63
CA ARG A 438 8.14 4.53 24.94
C ARG A 438 7.30 5.42 25.86
N ASN A 439 6.18 5.96 25.37
CA ASN A 439 5.37 6.98 26.05
C ASN A 439 6.21 8.16 26.58
N ILE A 440 7.04 8.72 25.72
CA ILE A 440 7.89 9.88 26.02
C ILE A 440 7.62 11.03 25.05
N PRO A 441 7.85 12.29 25.44
CA PRO A 441 7.58 13.43 24.58
C PRO A 441 8.53 13.47 23.37
N LEU A 442 7.98 13.86 22.22
CA LEU A 442 8.73 14.25 21.02
C LEU A 442 8.86 15.78 20.98
N ILE A 443 10.09 16.28 20.90
CA ILE A 443 10.39 17.71 20.85
C ILE A 443 11.26 18.01 19.63
N TYR A 444 10.86 18.98 18.81
CA TYR A 444 11.68 19.40 17.69
C TYR A 444 12.69 20.49 18.07
N VAL A 445 13.80 20.47 17.34
CA VAL A 445 14.83 21.53 17.35
C VAL A 445 15.16 21.92 15.91
N GLY A 446 15.89 23.02 15.69
CA GLY A 446 16.34 23.36 14.34
C GLY A 446 17.52 22.48 13.89
N MET A 447 17.74 22.32 12.58
CA MET A 447 18.88 21.59 11.94
C MET A 447 20.30 22.10 12.27
N GLY A 448 20.44 22.86 13.35
CA GLY A 448 21.69 23.42 13.85
C GLY A 448 21.46 24.39 15.01
N SER A 449 20.29 24.36 15.64
CA SER A 449 19.99 25.26 16.77
C SER A 449 19.00 24.60 17.72
N VAL A 450 19.06 24.96 19.00
CA VAL A 450 18.09 24.52 20.02
C VAL A 450 17.29 25.74 20.46
N PRO A 451 16.09 25.97 19.89
CA PRO A 451 15.27 27.13 20.23
C PRO A 451 14.87 27.14 21.71
N SER A 452 14.59 28.34 22.22
CA SER A 452 14.28 28.51 23.65
C SER A 452 12.98 27.81 24.08
N SER A 453 12.03 27.60 23.17
CA SER A 453 10.81 26.80 23.43
C SER A 453 11.17 25.34 23.74
N ALA A 454 11.94 24.71 22.86
CA ALA A 454 12.40 23.33 23.03
C ALA A 454 13.23 23.15 24.30
N ARG A 455 14.18 24.07 24.56
CA ARG A 455 15.01 24.03 25.78
C ARG A 455 14.15 24.16 27.05
N ARG A 456 13.24 25.14 27.10
CA ARG A 456 12.33 25.30 28.24
C ARG A 456 11.44 24.09 28.45
N ALA A 457 11.01 23.42 27.38
CA ALA A 457 10.20 22.20 27.48
C ALA A 457 11.00 21.09 28.15
N LEU A 458 12.20 20.77 27.65
CA LEU A 458 13.11 19.78 28.24
C LEU A 458 13.42 20.08 29.73
N ASP A 459 13.66 21.36 30.06
CA ASP A 459 13.97 21.76 31.43
C ASP A 459 12.74 21.62 32.37
N ARG A 460 11.55 22.01 31.91
CA ARG A 460 10.31 21.89 32.69
C ARG A 460 9.85 20.45 32.88
N LEU A 461 10.05 19.61 31.87
CA LEU A 461 9.81 18.17 31.94
C LEU A 461 10.83 17.46 32.83
N GLY A 462 11.93 18.14 33.18
CA GLY A 462 13.02 17.59 33.98
C GLY A 462 13.73 16.44 33.27
N THR A 463 13.90 16.58 31.95
CA THR A 463 14.59 15.62 31.10
C THR A 463 16.06 15.51 31.45
N GLU A 464 16.53 14.27 31.56
CA GLU A 464 17.89 13.85 31.91
C GLU A 464 18.58 13.18 30.72
N ARG A 465 17.84 12.43 29.88
CA ARG A 465 18.32 11.73 28.70
C ARG A 465 17.51 12.11 27.45
N VAL A 466 18.18 12.29 26.32
CA VAL A 466 17.59 12.57 25.02
C VAL A 466 18.00 11.52 24.01
N HIS A 467 17.02 10.94 23.33
CA HIS A 467 17.22 10.13 22.13
C HIS A 467 17.13 11.06 20.92
N LEU A 468 18.29 11.43 20.37
CA LEU A 468 18.39 12.36 19.24
C LEU A 468 18.35 11.58 17.92
N PHE A 469 17.20 11.58 17.24
CA PHE A 469 17.07 10.99 15.92
C PHE A 469 17.55 12.00 14.88
N ASN A 470 18.77 11.78 14.39
CA ASN A 470 19.49 12.64 13.45
C ASN A 470 19.87 11.84 12.19
N LEU A 471 18.89 11.17 11.58
CA LEU A 471 19.13 10.29 10.42
C LEU A 471 19.59 11.06 9.17
N GLY A 472 19.41 12.39 9.16
CA GLY A 472 19.94 13.29 8.14
C GLY A 472 21.34 13.83 8.41
N ASP A 473 22.02 13.44 9.50
CA ASP A 473 23.36 13.90 9.90
C ASP A 473 23.49 15.45 9.91
N TYR A 474 22.61 16.11 10.65
CA TYR A 474 22.62 17.56 10.82
C TYR A 474 23.64 17.98 11.88
N SER A 475 24.76 18.55 11.44
CA SER A 475 25.93 18.80 12.28
C SER A 475 25.64 19.73 13.48
N GLY A 476 26.20 19.38 14.65
CA GLY A 476 26.29 20.26 15.81
C GLY A 476 25.02 20.42 16.64
N VAL A 477 23.99 19.60 16.41
CA VAL A 477 22.78 19.57 17.27
C VAL A 477 23.07 18.87 18.59
N ALA A 478 23.69 17.69 18.56
CA ALA A 478 24.03 16.91 19.77
C ALA A 478 24.84 17.73 20.79
N SER A 479 25.89 18.41 20.34
CA SER A 479 26.74 19.25 21.21
C SER A 479 26.02 20.45 21.81
N LYS A 480 25.00 21.00 21.13
CA LYS A 480 24.18 22.10 21.63
C LYS A 480 23.12 21.65 22.64
N LEU A 481 22.69 20.38 22.56
CA LEU A 481 21.81 19.75 23.55
C LEU A 481 22.57 19.40 24.84
N ASP A 482 23.80 18.87 24.72
CA ASP A 482 24.68 18.57 25.87
C ASP A 482 25.03 19.84 26.69
N TYR A 483 25.06 21.01 26.05
CA TYR A 483 25.37 22.27 26.74
C TYR A 483 24.20 22.77 27.61
N ARG A 484 24.30 22.57 28.93
CA ARG A 484 23.59 23.33 29.99
C ARG A 484 24.56 24.22 30.76
N SER A 485 24.04 25.23 31.47
CA SER A 485 24.85 26.17 32.27
C SER A 485 25.63 25.47 33.39
N TRP A 486 26.65 26.12 33.97
CA TRP A 486 27.57 25.49 34.96
C TRP A 486 26.89 24.87 36.19
N ASP A 487 25.65 25.27 36.51
CA ASP A 487 24.93 24.84 37.71
C ASP A 487 23.86 23.75 37.45
N GLU A 488 23.71 23.27 36.22
CA GLU A 488 22.72 22.24 35.84
C GLU A 488 23.39 20.94 35.35
N PRO A 489 22.84 19.75 35.70
CA PRO A 489 23.33 18.48 35.18
C PRO A 489 23.23 18.45 33.65
N ARG A 490 24.29 17.97 32.99
CA ARG A 490 24.30 17.78 31.53
C ARG A 490 23.23 16.77 31.11
N LEU A 491 22.62 17.01 29.96
CA LEU A 491 21.73 16.05 29.30
C LEU A 491 22.58 14.92 28.71
N GLU A 492 22.22 13.67 29.00
CA GLU A 492 22.75 12.52 28.28
C GLU A 492 22.11 12.49 26.88
N VAL A 493 22.93 12.48 25.82
CA VAL A 493 22.43 12.52 24.44
C VAL A 493 22.86 11.23 23.73
N ASP A 494 21.88 10.38 23.44
CA ASP A 494 22.02 9.18 22.64
C ASP A 494 21.64 9.54 21.18
N GLU A 495 22.65 9.77 20.34
CA GLU A 495 22.43 10.19 18.95
C GLU A 495 22.30 8.97 18.02
N VAL A 496 21.15 8.89 17.34
CA VAL A 496 20.81 7.85 16.36
C VAL A 496 20.97 8.42 14.96
N THR A 497 21.93 7.89 14.20
CA THR A 497 22.30 8.41 12.88
C THR A 497 22.07 7.43 11.73
N SER A 498 21.61 6.21 12.02
CA SER A 498 21.38 5.18 11.01
C SER A 498 19.99 4.56 11.09
N TYR A 499 19.36 4.32 9.94
CA TYR A 499 18.06 3.64 9.86
C TYR A 499 18.07 2.24 10.49
N PRO A 500 19.08 1.37 10.26
CA PRO A 500 19.10 0.05 10.89
C PRO A 500 19.16 0.10 12.42
N GLU A 501 19.78 1.11 13.02
CA GLU A 501 19.74 1.31 14.48
C GLU A 501 18.36 1.76 14.94
N ALA A 502 17.78 2.77 14.29
CA ALA A 502 16.47 3.31 14.62
C ALA A 502 15.37 2.22 14.53
N TYR A 503 15.41 1.40 13.49
CA TYR A 503 14.46 0.29 13.32
C TYR A 503 14.65 -0.81 14.37
N ARG A 504 15.90 -1.15 14.72
CA ARG A 504 16.17 -2.08 15.82
C ARG A 504 15.67 -1.56 17.17
N MET A 505 15.78 -0.26 17.43
CA MET A 505 15.25 0.34 18.65
C MET A 505 13.73 0.15 18.76
N ILE A 506 12.97 0.42 17.69
CA ILE A 506 11.53 0.20 17.63
C ILE A 506 11.18 -1.28 17.87
N ARG A 507 11.81 -2.17 17.10
CA ARG A 507 11.55 -3.61 17.19
C ARG A 507 11.91 -4.21 18.54
N SER A 508 12.91 -3.66 19.22
CA SER A 508 13.29 -4.12 20.56
C SER A 508 12.19 -3.92 21.61
N ILE A 509 11.20 -3.06 21.33
CA ILE A 509 10.06 -2.79 22.20
C ILE A 509 8.90 -3.76 21.89
N SER A 510 8.49 -3.86 20.62
CA SER A 510 7.29 -4.60 20.21
C SER A 510 7.55 -6.07 19.87
N GLY A 511 8.78 -6.40 19.45
CA GLY A 511 9.11 -7.68 18.83
C GLY A 511 8.52 -7.89 17.43
N SER A 512 7.85 -6.88 16.86
CA SER A 512 7.15 -6.99 15.58
C SER A 512 8.12 -7.11 14.38
N ASN A 513 7.68 -7.86 13.37
CA ASN A 513 8.31 -7.92 12.05
C ASN A 513 7.45 -7.20 10.99
N ASP A 514 6.36 -6.57 11.41
CA ASP A 514 5.48 -5.82 10.50
C ASP A 514 6.25 -4.66 9.87
N VAL A 515 5.87 -4.30 8.64
CA VAL A 515 6.54 -3.25 7.86
C VAL A 515 5.53 -2.25 7.35
N VAL A 516 5.80 -0.97 7.60
CA VAL A 516 5.01 0.13 7.02
C VAL A 516 5.84 0.86 5.98
N PHE A 517 5.45 0.75 4.70
CA PHE A 517 6.07 1.51 3.61
C PHE A 517 5.30 2.81 3.35
N THR A 518 6.05 3.88 3.05
CA THR A 518 5.49 5.16 2.62
C THR A 518 6.49 5.93 1.76
N THR A 519 6.12 7.12 1.31
CA THR A 519 6.97 8.04 0.54
C THR A 519 6.74 9.49 0.95
N VAL A 520 7.76 10.33 0.76
CA VAL A 520 7.65 11.80 0.91
C VAL A 520 7.21 12.50 -0.39
N THR A 521 7.01 11.75 -1.48
CA THR A 521 6.52 12.30 -2.73
C THR A 521 5.10 12.86 -2.52
N GLY A 522 4.89 14.13 -2.86
CA GLY A 522 3.60 14.81 -2.74
C GLY A 522 2.48 14.08 -3.46
N TRP A 523 1.31 14.02 -2.83
CA TRP A 523 0.17 13.24 -3.30
C TRP A 523 -0.28 13.65 -4.71
N GLN A 524 -0.32 12.69 -5.63
CA GLN A 524 -0.79 12.89 -7.00
C GLN A 524 -2.22 12.38 -7.15
N HIS A 525 -3.03 13.05 -7.98
CA HIS A 525 -4.43 12.68 -8.18
C HIS A 525 -4.87 12.72 -9.66
N TRP A 526 -5.93 11.96 -9.95
CA TRP A 526 -6.61 11.89 -11.25
C TRP A 526 -8.06 12.32 -11.07
N TYR A 527 -8.61 12.95 -12.11
CA TYR A 527 -10.05 13.17 -12.17
C TYR A 527 -10.77 11.96 -12.79
N PRO A 528 -12.02 11.69 -12.40
CA PRO A 528 -12.82 10.67 -13.08
C PRO A 528 -12.88 10.92 -14.59
N GLY A 529 -12.33 9.99 -15.38
CA GLY A 529 -12.32 10.07 -16.84
C GLY A 529 -11.14 10.81 -17.47
N SER A 530 -10.11 11.18 -16.70
CA SER A 530 -8.84 11.67 -17.26
C SER A 530 -7.99 10.55 -17.86
N ASP A 531 -7.17 10.90 -18.86
CA ASP A 531 -6.22 9.98 -19.51
C ASP A 531 -4.86 9.92 -18.78
N GLY A 532 -4.74 10.55 -17.61
CA GLY A 532 -3.50 10.60 -16.83
C GLY A 532 -3.59 11.43 -15.55
N PRO A 533 -2.45 11.62 -14.85
CA PRO A 533 -2.33 12.51 -13.69
C PRO A 533 -2.70 13.96 -14.02
N GLU A 534 -3.52 14.56 -13.16
CA GLU A 534 -4.10 15.90 -13.37
C GLU A 534 -3.49 16.94 -12.42
N GLY A 535 -3.10 16.54 -11.21
CA GLY A 535 -2.54 17.47 -10.23
C GLY A 535 -1.74 16.77 -9.13
N VAL A 536 -1.03 17.60 -8.36
CA VAL A 536 -0.17 17.19 -7.25
C VAL A 536 -0.36 18.17 -6.10
N ASP A 537 -0.53 17.64 -4.89
CA ASP A 537 -0.32 18.38 -3.65
C ASP A 537 1.17 18.24 -3.30
N PRO A 538 2.02 19.23 -3.64
CA PRO A 538 3.46 19.05 -3.71
C PRO A 538 4.10 18.68 -2.38
N ARG A 539 3.46 19.02 -1.25
CA ARG A 539 3.89 18.68 0.10
C ARG A 539 2.85 17.89 0.90
N GLY A 540 1.77 17.44 0.25
CA GLY A 540 0.82 16.52 0.89
C GLY A 540 1.42 15.12 0.99
N THR A 541 2.12 14.80 2.08
CA THR A 541 2.80 13.50 2.24
C THR A 541 1.95 12.47 2.97
N SER A 542 2.30 11.20 2.80
CA SER A 542 1.65 10.07 3.49
C SER A 542 2.35 9.67 4.80
N VAL A 543 3.38 10.43 5.20
CA VAL A 543 4.31 10.06 6.28
C VAL A 543 3.63 10.09 7.65
N GLY A 544 2.80 11.10 7.93
CA GLY A 544 2.05 11.20 9.19
C GLY A 544 1.14 9.98 9.42
N PRO A 545 0.20 9.70 8.51
CA PRO A 545 -0.66 8.51 8.59
C PRO A 545 0.13 7.20 8.67
N ALA A 546 1.22 7.07 7.91
CA ALA A 546 2.11 5.91 7.98
C ALA A 546 2.71 5.72 9.39
N ALA A 547 3.15 6.81 10.03
CA ALA A 547 3.65 6.76 11.40
C ALA A 547 2.58 6.36 12.42
N TYR A 548 1.33 6.75 12.21
CA TYR A 548 0.21 6.29 13.05
C TYR A 548 -0.02 4.78 12.93
N ALA A 549 -0.07 4.25 11.70
CA ALA A 549 -0.14 2.82 11.47
C ALA A 549 1.04 2.09 12.11
N ALA A 550 2.26 2.60 11.94
CA ALA A 550 3.47 2.02 12.52
C ALA A 550 3.45 2.00 14.05
N ALA A 551 2.97 3.06 14.72
CA ALA A 551 2.81 3.07 16.17
C ALA A 551 1.76 2.05 16.65
N ALA A 552 0.66 1.89 15.90
CA ALA A 552 -0.39 0.91 16.19
C ALA A 552 0.09 -0.54 16.03
N HIS A 553 1.03 -0.79 15.13
CA HIS A 553 1.60 -2.12 14.84
C HIS A 553 2.98 -2.36 15.48
N GLY A 554 3.55 -1.36 16.17
CA GLY A 554 4.86 -1.49 16.79
C GLY A 554 5.97 -1.68 15.76
N ALA A 555 5.75 -1.16 14.56
CA ALA A 555 6.56 -1.38 13.37
C ALA A 555 7.41 -0.15 13.05
N PRO A 556 8.54 -0.29 12.33
CA PRO A 556 9.22 0.86 11.74
C PRO A 556 8.47 1.40 10.51
N VAL A 557 8.64 2.70 10.25
CA VAL A 557 8.23 3.34 8.98
C VAL A 557 9.42 3.37 8.04
N LEU A 558 9.28 2.73 6.88
CA LEU A 558 10.26 2.75 5.79
C LEU A 558 9.78 3.74 4.72
N VAL A 559 10.44 4.89 4.66
CA VAL A 559 10.25 5.90 3.61
C VAL A 559 11.11 5.48 2.42
N THR A 560 10.51 5.16 1.28
CA THR A 560 11.24 4.62 0.11
C THR A 560 12.32 5.58 -0.40
N ASP A 561 12.09 6.89 -0.29
CA ASP A 561 12.95 7.95 -0.80
C ASP A 561 14.34 8.06 -0.11
N VAL A 562 14.52 7.47 1.07
CA VAL A 562 15.79 7.51 1.83
C VAL A 562 16.56 6.19 1.80
N HIS A 563 15.99 5.17 1.15
CA HIS A 563 16.57 3.83 1.03
C HIS A 563 16.90 3.55 -0.44
N PRO A 564 18.18 3.66 -0.84
CA PRO A 564 18.63 3.43 -2.20
C PRO A 564 18.10 2.12 -2.80
N GLU A 565 18.06 1.07 -2.00
CA GLU A 565 17.70 -0.29 -2.37
C GLU A 565 16.24 -0.42 -2.80
N ILE A 566 15.34 0.45 -2.33
CA ILE A 566 13.90 0.35 -2.61
C ILE A 566 13.31 1.58 -3.30
N SER A 567 14.08 2.67 -3.44
CA SER A 567 13.66 3.84 -4.22
C SER A 567 13.46 3.51 -5.71
N GLY A 568 14.35 2.70 -6.30
CA GLY A 568 14.24 2.20 -7.68
C GLY A 568 13.01 1.32 -7.88
N PRO A 569 12.84 0.24 -7.09
CA PRO A 569 11.61 -0.54 -7.05
C PRO A 569 10.33 0.31 -6.92
N ALA A 570 10.26 1.26 -5.99
CA ALA A 570 9.09 2.12 -5.83
C ALA A 570 8.81 2.95 -7.09
N ALA A 571 9.85 3.54 -7.69
CA ALA A 571 9.73 4.30 -8.93
C ALA A 571 9.28 3.43 -10.11
N TRP A 572 9.79 2.20 -10.21
CA TRP A 572 9.36 1.22 -11.23
C TRP A 572 7.85 1.00 -11.16
N HIS A 573 7.35 0.65 -9.98
CA HIS A 573 5.93 0.36 -9.75
C HIS A 573 5.05 1.57 -10.08
N SER A 574 5.49 2.78 -9.75
CA SER A 574 4.77 4.02 -10.06
C SER A 574 4.76 4.35 -11.55
N ASN A 575 5.91 4.28 -12.24
CA ASN A 575 5.98 4.49 -13.69
C ASN A 575 5.10 3.50 -14.46
N TYR A 576 5.19 2.22 -14.09
CA TYR A 576 4.34 1.18 -14.66
C TYR A 576 2.87 1.52 -14.43
N TRP A 577 2.47 1.87 -13.20
CA TRP A 577 1.07 2.10 -12.88
C TRP A 577 0.49 3.32 -13.60
N ILE A 578 1.26 4.39 -13.78
CA ILE A 578 0.85 5.58 -14.54
C ILE A 578 0.51 5.20 -15.98
N GLN A 579 1.30 4.33 -16.61
CA GLN A 579 1.07 3.87 -17.98
C GLN A 579 -0.04 2.82 -18.07
N ALA A 580 -0.12 1.93 -17.08
CA ALA A 580 -1.01 0.78 -17.08
C ALA A 580 -2.44 1.12 -16.65
N TYR A 581 -2.64 2.10 -15.75
CA TYR A 581 -3.95 2.40 -15.18
C TYR A 581 -5.06 2.68 -16.22
N PRO A 582 -4.85 3.51 -17.27
CA PRO A 582 -5.92 3.80 -18.25
C PRO A 582 -6.38 2.55 -19.01
N ASN A 583 -5.44 1.63 -19.27
CA ASN A 583 -5.64 0.48 -20.16
C ASN A 583 -5.73 -0.85 -19.41
N ARG A 584 -5.55 -0.84 -18.08
CA ARG A 584 -5.45 -2.03 -17.22
C ARG A 584 -4.44 -3.06 -17.73
N MET A 585 -3.28 -2.59 -18.22
CA MET A 585 -2.21 -3.49 -18.64
C MET A 585 -1.66 -4.26 -17.44
N PRO A 586 -1.25 -5.53 -17.57
CA PRO A 586 -0.60 -6.27 -16.49
C PRO A 586 0.87 -5.84 -16.32
N PRO A 587 1.43 -5.97 -15.10
CA PRO A 587 2.84 -5.71 -14.86
C PRO A 587 3.70 -6.85 -15.41
N GLY A 588 4.91 -6.52 -15.88
CA GLY A 588 5.90 -7.52 -16.26
C GLY A 588 6.29 -8.39 -15.07
N VAL A 589 6.06 -9.70 -15.16
CA VAL A 589 6.26 -10.66 -14.05
C VAL A 589 7.72 -10.70 -13.63
N GLY A 590 8.65 -10.72 -14.59
CA GLY A 590 10.09 -10.74 -14.31
C GLY A 590 10.54 -9.51 -13.52
N SER A 591 10.09 -8.32 -13.92
CA SER A 591 10.40 -7.07 -13.22
C SER A 591 9.80 -7.03 -11.80
N MET A 592 8.58 -7.54 -11.59
CA MET A 592 8.03 -7.67 -10.23
C MET A 592 8.87 -8.62 -9.37
N VAL A 593 9.28 -9.78 -9.90
CA VAL A 593 10.11 -10.73 -9.15
C VAL A 593 11.45 -10.10 -8.75
N LEU A 594 12.11 -9.39 -9.66
CA LEU A 594 13.40 -8.74 -9.39
C LEU A 594 13.30 -7.59 -8.39
N THR A 595 12.32 -6.71 -8.56
CA THR A 595 12.07 -5.61 -7.61
C THR A 595 11.65 -6.14 -6.24
N GLY A 596 10.83 -7.20 -6.18
CA GLY A 596 10.43 -7.86 -4.94
C GLY A 596 11.59 -8.50 -4.18
N ARG A 597 12.49 -9.18 -4.89
CA ARG A 597 13.71 -9.74 -4.30
C ARG A 597 14.58 -8.65 -3.68
N MET A 598 14.79 -7.54 -4.39
CA MET A 598 15.58 -6.41 -3.90
C MET A 598 14.98 -5.80 -2.62
N VAL A 599 13.65 -5.70 -2.53
CA VAL A 599 12.97 -5.26 -1.29
C VAL A 599 13.20 -6.26 -0.16
N TYR A 600 13.03 -7.56 -0.41
CA TYR A 600 13.22 -8.60 0.62
C TYR A 600 14.68 -8.73 1.07
N ASP A 601 15.65 -8.52 0.18
CA ASP A 601 17.06 -8.47 0.54
C ASP A 601 17.31 -7.34 1.56
N LEU A 602 16.76 -6.14 1.32
CA LEU A 602 16.83 -5.03 2.30
C LEU A 602 16.12 -5.41 3.62
N LEU A 603 14.92 -5.97 3.56
CA LEU A 603 14.18 -6.38 4.77
C LEU A 603 15.00 -7.41 5.59
N GLY A 604 15.65 -8.36 4.93
CA GLY A 604 16.57 -9.31 5.55
C GLY A 604 17.77 -8.62 6.20
N GLU A 605 18.40 -7.67 5.53
CA GLU A 605 19.51 -6.88 6.07
C GLU A 605 19.11 -6.04 7.31
N LEU A 606 17.90 -5.51 7.31
CA LEU A 606 17.31 -4.77 8.44
C LEU A 606 16.80 -5.71 9.55
N GLY A 607 16.78 -7.02 9.30
CA GLY A 607 16.27 -8.06 10.19
C GLY A 607 14.76 -8.08 10.32
N LEU A 608 14.03 -7.51 9.36
CA LEU A 608 12.57 -7.43 9.26
C LEU A 608 11.94 -8.66 8.58
N ASP A 609 12.73 -9.41 7.79
CA ASP A 609 12.34 -10.72 7.23
C ASP A 609 12.47 -11.80 8.33
N GLY A 610 11.34 -12.21 8.90
CA GLY A 610 11.27 -12.98 10.14
C GLY A 610 10.80 -14.42 9.95
N GLU A 611 10.50 -15.12 11.05
CA GLU A 611 9.76 -16.39 10.94
C GLU A 611 8.29 -16.10 10.64
N GLY A 612 7.77 -16.67 9.54
CA GLY A 612 6.36 -16.55 9.17
C GLY A 612 6.18 -15.75 7.89
N LYS A 613 5.00 -15.14 7.73
CA LYS A 613 4.74 -14.12 6.70
C LYS A 613 4.68 -12.78 7.40
N GLU A 614 5.36 -11.78 6.85
CA GLU A 614 5.28 -10.41 7.35
C GLU A 614 3.92 -9.80 7.00
N ASP A 615 3.35 -9.03 7.93
CA ASP A 615 2.26 -8.11 7.62
C ASP A 615 2.88 -6.81 7.09
N ILE A 616 2.65 -6.52 5.81
CA ILE A 616 3.21 -5.36 5.12
C ILE A 616 2.07 -4.43 4.76
N ILE A 617 2.16 -3.16 5.15
CA ILE A 617 1.18 -2.14 4.74
C ILE A 617 1.85 -0.98 4.02
N THR A 618 1.36 -0.68 2.83
CA THR A 618 1.74 0.53 2.08
C THR A 618 0.76 1.64 2.41
N VAL A 619 1.24 2.73 3.01
CA VAL A 619 0.45 3.95 3.24
C VAL A 619 0.96 5.02 2.29
N ALA A 620 0.34 5.08 1.10
CA ALA A 620 0.69 6.02 0.05
C ALA A 620 -0.41 6.09 -1.02
N GLY A 621 -0.49 7.25 -1.70
CA GLY A 621 -1.29 7.39 -2.91
C GLY A 621 -0.89 6.36 -3.97
N HIS A 622 -1.87 5.86 -4.74
CA HIS A 622 -1.62 4.80 -5.71
C HIS A 622 -0.75 5.21 -6.90
N LEU A 623 -0.53 6.51 -7.12
CA LEU A 623 0.38 7.05 -8.14
C LEU A 623 1.76 7.36 -7.57
N ASN A 624 1.87 7.50 -6.25
CA ASN A 624 3.11 7.75 -5.55
C ASN A 624 3.90 6.46 -5.35
N ILE A 625 3.22 5.38 -4.95
CA ILE A 625 3.71 4.00 -5.00
C ILE A 625 2.67 3.17 -5.75
N GLY A 626 2.99 2.72 -6.96
CA GLY A 626 2.07 1.98 -7.85
C GLY A 626 1.48 0.71 -7.23
N GLN A 627 0.25 0.32 -7.63
CA GLN A 627 -0.45 -0.84 -7.05
C GLN A 627 0.22 -2.20 -7.32
N ALA A 628 1.11 -2.29 -8.31
CA ALA A 628 1.90 -3.51 -8.53
C ALA A 628 2.89 -3.78 -7.37
N TRP A 629 3.22 -2.76 -6.57
CA TRP A 629 4.09 -2.88 -5.39
C TRP A 629 3.54 -3.93 -4.42
N ASP A 630 2.27 -3.81 -4.04
CA ASP A 630 1.67 -4.73 -3.07
C ASP A 630 1.50 -6.14 -3.65
N ARG A 631 1.20 -6.22 -4.97
CA ARG A 631 1.08 -7.50 -5.67
C ARG A 631 2.38 -8.29 -5.69
N THR A 632 3.52 -7.60 -5.64
CA THR A 632 4.85 -8.22 -5.65
C THR A 632 5.11 -9.07 -4.41
N PHE A 633 4.46 -8.76 -3.28
CA PHE A 633 4.64 -9.50 -2.03
C PHE A 633 3.61 -10.60 -1.80
N VAL A 634 2.62 -10.73 -2.69
CA VAL A 634 1.58 -11.77 -2.57
C VAL A 634 2.24 -13.14 -2.65
N GLY A 635 2.02 -13.95 -1.62
CA GLY A 635 2.55 -15.31 -1.51
C GLY A 635 3.69 -15.44 -0.49
N VAL A 636 4.52 -14.40 -0.34
CA VAL A 636 5.61 -14.35 0.64
C VAL A 636 5.23 -13.55 1.90
N ALA A 637 4.42 -12.49 1.77
CA ALA A 637 3.87 -11.71 2.88
C ALA A 637 2.33 -11.63 2.83
N ASN A 638 1.76 -10.92 3.79
CA ASN A 638 0.37 -10.44 3.81
C ASN A 638 0.34 -8.93 3.48
N PRO A 639 0.35 -8.55 2.19
CA PRO A 639 0.37 -7.15 1.82
C PRO A 639 -1.01 -6.49 1.93
N GLY A 640 -1.04 -5.26 2.42
CA GLY A 640 -2.20 -4.37 2.47
C GLY A 640 -1.84 -2.95 2.03
N ARG A 641 -2.85 -2.13 1.75
CA ARG A 641 -2.66 -0.73 1.36
C ARG A 641 -3.73 0.17 1.96
N ILE A 642 -3.29 1.36 2.36
CA ILE A 642 -4.17 2.52 2.60
C ILE A 642 -3.74 3.62 1.61
N ALA A 643 -4.68 4.00 0.74
CA ALA A 643 -4.47 5.00 -0.30
C ALA A 643 -5.61 6.03 -0.27
N GLY A 644 -5.39 7.15 -0.95
CA GLY A 644 -6.26 8.33 -0.92
C GLY A 644 -5.41 9.57 -0.66
N THR A 645 -6.05 10.70 -0.38
CA THR A 645 -5.34 11.91 0.07
C THR A 645 -4.68 11.66 1.44
N PRO A 646 -3.71 12.46 1.89
CA PRO A 646 -3.22 12.37 3.28
C PRO A 646 -4.36 12.44 4.32
N VAL A 647 -5.42 13.20 4.05
CA VAL A 647 -6.63 13.29 4.87
C VAL A 647 -7.36 11.94 4.91
N ASP A 648 -7.67 11.35 3.75
CA ASP A 648 -8.30 10.02 3.69
C ASP A 648 -7.46 8.97 4.42
N GLN A 649 -6.15 8.99 4.20
CA GLN A 649 -5.22 8.05 4.83
C GLN A 649 -5.26 8.19 6.34
N SER A 650 -5.27 9.41 6.88
CA SER A 650 -5.38 9.65 8.34
C SER A 650 -6.67 9.09 8.93
N VAL A 651 -7.78 9.16 8.19
CA VAL A 651 -9.07 8.56 8.58
C VAL A 651 -8.97 7.04 8.58
N TRP A 652 -8.45 6.44 7.50
CA TRP A 652 -8.40 4.99 7.35
C TRP A 652 -7.43 4.31 8.32
N VAL A 653 -6.26 4.90 8.59
CA VAL A 653 -5.34 4.35 9.60
C VAL A 653 -5.95 4.40 11.00
N CYS A 654 -6.61 5.52 11.36
CA CYS A 654 -7.31 5.62 12.64
C CYS A 654 -8.46 4.63 12.73
N ARG A 655 -9.26 4.49 11.67
CA ARG A 655 -10.38 3.55 11.63
C ARG A 655 -9.92 2.10 11.78
N ASN A 656 -8.81 1.72 11.17
CA ASN A 656 -8.24 0.38 11.31
C ASN A 656 -7.76 0.13 12.75
N ALA A 657 -6.95 1.03 13.32
CA ALA A 657 -6.45 0.88 14.70
C ALA A 657 -7.59 0.85 15.73
N LEU A 658 -8.62 1.70 15.56
CA LEU A 658 -9.73 1.85 16.49
C LEU A 658 -10.91 0.93 16.17
N TYR A 659 -10.81 0.09 15.14
CA TYR A 659 -11.90 -0.79 14.71
C TYR A 659 -12.51 -1.63 15.85
N PRO A 660 -11.72 -2.20 16.78
CA PRO A 660 -12.28 -2.94 17.92
C PRO A 660 -13.25 -2.14 18.79
N ALA A 661 -13.11 -0.81 18.84
CA ALA A 661 -14.04 0.08 19.53
C ALA A 661 -15.18 0.55 18.60
N LEU A 662 -14.83 0.93 17.37
CA LEU A 662 -15.77 1.51 16.38
C LEU A 662 -16.84 0.52 15.93
N ILE A 663 -16.54 -0.79 15.91
CA ILE A 663 -17.53 -1.80 15.50
C ILE A 663 -18.81 -1.76 16.35
N PHE A 664 -18.71 -1.30 17.60
CA PHE A 664 -19.86 -1.17 18.51
C PHE A 664 -20.63 0.15 18.36
N ALA A 665 -20.13 1.10 17.57
CA ALA A 665 -20.92 2.24 17.11
C ALA A 665 -21.79 1.90 15.90
N ASN A 666 -21.50 0.78 15.21
CA ASN A 666 -22.31 0.35 14.07
C ASN A 666 -23.72 -0.06 14.54
N PRO A 667 -24.79 0.61 14.07
CA PRO A 667 -26.18 0.24 14.35
C PRO A 667 -26.53 -1.21 13.98
N ALA A 668 -25.81 -1.81 13.03
CA ALA A 668 -25.99 -3.21 12.67
C ALA A 668 -25.49 -4.18 13.75
N VAL A 669 -24.50 -3.77 14.55
CA VAL A 669 -23.87 -4.63 15.59
C VAL A 669 -24.39 -4.30 16.98
N ASN A 670 -24.79 -3.05 17.21
CA ASN A 670 -25.30 -2.58 18.49
C ASN A 670 -26.71 -1.99 18.34
N THR A 671 -27.71 -2.77 18.75
CA THR A 671 -29.12 -2.38 18.67
C THR A 671 -29.48 -1.19 19.55
N ASP A 672 -28.68 -0.89 20.58
CA ASP A 672 -28.93 0.24 21.49
C ASP A 672 -28.67 1.60 20.81
N VAL A 673 -27.84 1.61 19.76
CA VAL A 673 -27.55 2.80 18.94
C VAL A 673 -28.27 2.75 17.58
N ASP A 674 -29.13 1.76 17.34
CA ASP A 674 -29.94 1.68 16.13
C ASP A 674 -31.25 2.47 16.29
N PRO A 675 -31.38 3.66 15.65
CA PRO A 675 -32.59 4.46 15.74
C PRO A 675 -33.82 3.77 15.13
N HIS A 676 -33.62 2.67 14.39
CA HIS A 676 -34.65 1.90 13.72
C HIS A 676 -34.86 0.51 14.33
N GLY A 677 -34.18 0.14 15.42
CA GLY A 677 -34.43 -1.11 16.14
C GLY A 677 -34.39 -2.36 15.26
N THR A 678 -33.39 -2.47 14.39
CA THR A 678 -33.17 -3.51 13.36
C THR A 678 -34.12 -3.51 12.16
N LEU A 679 -35.09 -2.59 12.09
CA LEU A 679 -35.91 -2.39 10.89
C LEU A 679 -35.11 -1.71 9.79
N ARG A 680 -35.18 -2.25 8.58
CA ARG A 680 -34.62 -1.71 7.34
C ARG A 680 -35.68 -1.67 6.27
N ILE A 681 -35.58 -0.72 5.35
CA ILE A 681 -36.41 -0.72 4.14
C ILE A 681 -35.57 -1.38 3.05
N THR A 682 -36.08 -2.46 2.48
CA THR A 682 -35.49 -3.13 1.31
C THR A 682 -36.45 -3.07 0.13
N GLY A 683 -35.92 -3.21 -1.07
CA GLY A 683 -36.64 -3.08 -2.33
C GLY A 683 -35.66 -2.73 -3.44
N SER A 684 -35.86 -3.27 -4.64
CA SER A 684 -34.96 -3.04 -5.75
C SER A 684 -35.73 -2.90 -7.05
N ARG A 685 -35.30 -1.93 -7.86
CA ARG A 685 -35.87 -1.70 -9.20
C ARG A 685 -34.75 -1.61 -10.21
N SER A 686 -34.65 -2.63 -11.07
CA SER A 686 -33.73 -2.64 -12.21
C SER A 686 -34.48 -2.51 -13.53
N VAL A 687 -33.97 -1.64 -14.43
CA VAL A 687 -34.58 -1.36 -15.74
C VAL A 687 -33.90 -2.13 -16.89
N ALA A 688 -32.95 -3.01 -16.57
CA ALA A 688 -32.26 -3.87 -17.54
C ALA A 688 -33.05 -5.16 -17.84
N PRO A 689 -32.70 -5.93 -18.90
CA PRO A 689 -33.42 -7.16 -19.27
C PRO A 689 -33.27 -8.21 -18.15
N GLY A 690 -34.39 -8.49 -17.47
CA GLY A 690 -34.41 -9.26 -16.21
C GLY A 690 -34.91 -8.38 -15.07
N VAL A 691 -36.15 -7.89 -15.20
CA VAL A 691 -36.79 -6.96 -14.27
C VAL A 691 -36.83 -7.59 -12.88
N ILE A 692 -35.97 -7.12 -11.99
CA ILE A 692 -36.20 -7.22 -10.55
C ILE A 692 -37.02 -5.98 -10.20
N ASP A 693 -38.28 -6.21 -9.88
CA ASP A 693 -39.22 -5.22 -9.38
C ASP A 693 -39.72 -5.73 -8.04
N GLU A 694 -38.89 -5.51 -7.01
CA GLU A 694 -39.23 -5.83 -5.64
C GLU A 694 -39.70 -4.53 -4.95
N PRO A 695 -40.99 -4.43 -4.60
CA PRO A 695 -41.53 -3.22 -4.00
C PRO A 695 -40.88 -2.99 -2.63
N GLU A 696 -40.66 -1.71 -2.32
CA GLU A 696 -40.15 -1.28 -1.02
C GLU A 696 -41.01 -1.87 0.10
N HIS A 697 -40.38 -2.57 1.03
CA HIS A 697 -41.01 -3.12 2.22
C HIS A 697 -40.02 -3.11 3.40
N GLU A 698 -40.57 -3.08 4.60
CA GLU A 698 -39.78 -3.15 5.82
C GLU A 698 -39.39 -4.60 6.12
N VAL A 699 -38.12 -4.80 6.46
CA VAL A 699 -37.56 -6.07 6.93
C VAL A 699 -36.85 -5.85 8.26
N GLU A 700 -37.02 -6.77 9.18
CA GLU A 700 -36.28 -6.80 10.44
C GLU A 700 -35.04 -7.67 10.23
N ALA A 701 -33.86 -7.08 10.33
CA ALA A 701 -32.61 -7.76 10.02
C ALA A 701 -31.56 -7.45 11.12
N PRO A 702 -31.33 -8.38 12.06
CA PRO A 702 -30.23 -8.26 13.01
C PRO A 702 -28.89 -8.52 12.30
N PHE A 703 -27.87 -7.69 12.54
CA PHE A 703 -26.53 -7.82 11.96
C PHE A 703 -26.46 -7.68 10.43
N VAL A 704 -27.15 -6.68 9.89
CA VAL A 704 -27.19 -6.42 8.44
C VAL A 704 -25.79 -6.12 7.89
N VAL A 705 -25.32 -6.98 6.99
CA VAL A 705 -24.15 -6.69 6.15
C VAL A 705 -24.61 -5.73 5.05
N ALA A 706 -24.41 -4.44 5.27
CA ALA A 706 -24.67 -3.42 4.26
C ALA A 706 -23.57 -3.47 3.18
N GLN A 707 -23.80 -4.30 2.16
CA GLN A 707 -23.13 -4.31 0.86
C GLN A 707 -21.61 -4.62 0.86
N THR A 708 -21.25 -5.79 0.32
CA THR A 708 -19.90 -6.07 -0.21
C THR A 708 -19.89 -5.89 -1.72
N TRP A 709 -18.90 -5.17 -2.24
CA TRP A 709 -18.73 -4.87 -3.67
C TRP A 709 -18.88 -6.11 -4.57
N VAL A 710 -19.53 -5.90 -5.71
CA VAL A 710 -19.81 -6.89 -6.74
C VAL A 710 -18.50 -7.53 -7.25
N SER A 711 -18.37 -8.85 -7.09
CA SER A 711 -17.34 -9.67 -7.74
C SER A 711 -17.95 -10.96 -8.32
N TYR A 712 -17.24 -11.62 -9.21
CA TYR A 712 -17.76 -12.60 -10.18
C TYR A 712 -17.87 -14.05 -9.64
N GLN A 713 -17.74 -14.24 -8.32
CA GLN A 713 -17.44 -15.52 -7.69
C GLN A 713 -18.58 -15.96 -6.75
N HIS A 714 -19.65 -16.54 -7.30
CA HIS A 714 -20.72 -17.15 -6.52
C HIS A 714 -20.38 -18.59 -6.14
N ARG A 715 -20.34 -18.87 -4.82
CA ARG A 715 -19.99 -20.15 -4.21
C ARG A 715 -18.67 -20.69 -4.76
N PHE A 716 -17.60 -19.92 -4.57
CA PHE A 716 -16.32 -20.18 -5.20
C PHE A 716 -15.76 -21.56 -4.82
N ASN A 717 -15.62 -21.87 -3.54
CA ASN A 717 -15.06 -23.14 -3.10
C ASN A 717 -15.98 -24.34 -3.39
N GLU A 718 -17.29 -24.18 -3.40
CA GLU A 718 -18.26 -25.21 -3.77
C GLU A 718 -18.23 -25.52 -5.26
N ARG A 719 -18.22 -24.47 -6.11
CA ARG A 719 -18.54 -24.56 -7.54
C ARG A 719 -17.38 -24.15 -8.42
N ALA A 720 -16.87 -22.94 -8.24
CA ALA A 720 -15.84 -22.39 -9.10
C ALA A 720 -14.52 -23.16 -8.95
N SER A 721 -14.19 -23.65 -7.76
CA SER A 721 -12.97 -24.42 -7.49
C SER A 721 -12.88 -25.70 -8.32
N LYS A 722 -14.02 -26.34 -8.60
CA LYS A 722 -14.11 -27.53 -9.47
C LYS A 722 -13.81 -27.19 -10.93
N TYR A 723 -14.09 -25.94 -11.32
CA TYR A 723 -13.84 -25.40 -12.66
C TYR A 723 -12.41 -24.87 -12.80
N TRP A 724 -11.88 -24.19 -11.79
CA TRP A 724 -10.53 -23.60 -11.78
C TRP A 724 -9.44 -24.56 -11.25
N GLY A 725 -9.83 -25.70 -10.68
CA GLY A 725 -8.91 -26.66 -10.06
C GLY A 725 -8.26 -26.18 -8.76
N THR A 726 -8.73 -25.08 -8.16
CA THR A 726 -8.15 -24.49 -6.95
C THR A 726 -9.22 -24.01 -5.98
N SER A 727 -9.00 -24.21 -4.67
CA SER A 727 -9.84 -23.68 -3.60
C SER A 727 -9.12 -22.51 -2.92
N TYR A 728 -9.85 -21.50 -2.48
CA TYR A 728 -9.28 -20.42 -1.68
C TYR A 728 -9.31 -20.78 -0.19
N VAL A 729 -8.27 -20.35 0.51
CA VAL A 729 -8.11 -20.48 1.96
C VAL A 729 -7.82 -19.09 2.48
N GLY A 730 -8.59 -18.63 3.47
CA GLY A 730 -8.38 -17.35 4.12
C GLY A 730 -7.09 -17.34 4.94
N PRO A 731 -6.61 -16.15 5.35
CA PRO A 731 -5.38 -16.00 6.12
C PRO A 731 -5.37 -16.78 7.44
N SER A 732 -6.55 -17.00 8.04
CA SER A 732 -6.74 -17.79 9.26
C SER A 732 -6.68 -19.31 9.05
N GLY A 733 -6.34 -19.77 7.84
CA GLY A 733 -6.36 -21.19 7.47
C GLY A 733 -7.77 -21.75 7.23
N VAL A 734 -8.80 -20.92 7.36
CA VAL A 734 -10.19 -21.28 7.08
C VAL A 734 -10.37 -21.43 5.58
N SER A 735 -10.79 -22.61 5.13
CA SER A 735 -11.26 -22.86 3.76
C SER A 735 -12.78 -22.81 3.75
N PRO A 736 -13.43 -21.71 3.34
CA PRO A 736 -14.88 -21.60 3.42
C PRO A 736 -15.58 -22.64 2.55
N TYR A 737 -16.85 -22.95 2.84
CA TYR A 737 -17.58 -24.15 2.41
C TYR A 737 -17.08 -25.48 3.02
N TRP A 738 -15.78 -25.62 3.26
CA TRP A 738 -15.17 -26.87 3.73
C TRP A 738 -14.88 -26.91 5.23
N THR A 739 -14.61 -25.75 5.84
CA THR A 739 -14.21 -25.62 7.25
C THR A 739 -15.43 -25.41 8.13
N GLU A 740 -15.55 -26.19 9.19
CA GLU A 740 -16.61 -26.04 10.20
C GLU A 740 -16.36 -24.80 11.08
N SER A 741 -17.42 -24.04 11.35
CA SER A 741 -17.39 -22.82 12.19
C SER A 741 -17.64 -23.08 13.67
N GLY A 742 -18.05 -24.30 14.05
CA GLY A 742 -18.47 -24.66 15.42
C GLY A 742 -19.88 -24.21 15.79
N ASP A 743 -20.31 -23.05 15.28
CA ASP A 743 -21.63 -22.44 15.48
C ASP A 743 -22.47 -22.41 14.20
N PRO A 744 -23.82 -22.40 14.29
CA PRO A 744 -24.67 -22.35 13.12
C PRO A 744 -24.71 -20.92 12.52
N ILE A 745 -23.83 -20.64 11.56
CA ILE A 745 -23.65 -19.29 10.97
C ILE A 745 -24.09 -19.17 9.51
N ASP A 746 -24.41 -20.28 8.84
CA ASP A 746 -24.77 -20.31 7.42
C ASP A 746 -26.03 -21.15 7.15
N GLU A 747 -26.94 -21.23 8.13
CA GLU A 747 -28.21 -21.97 8.03
C GLU A 747 -29.03 -21.47 6.82
N GLY A 748 -29.26 -22.35 5.85
CA GLY A 748 -29.95 -22.04 4.58
C GLY A 748 -29.08 -21.46 3.46
N ASN A 749 -27.81 -21.13 3.72
CA ASN A 749 -26.88 -20.60 2.70
C ASN A 749 -26.00 -21.69 2.08
N THR A 750 -25.50 -22.65 2.86
CA THR A 750 -24.74 -23.79 2.32
C THR A 750 -25.56 -25.09 2.34
N ASN A 751 -25.50 -25.84 1.23
CA ASN A 751 -26.12 -27.16 1.11
C ASN A 751 -25.13 -28.28 1.46
N TYR A 752 -24.04 -27.99 2.18
CA TYR A 752 -23.01 -29.00 2.46
C TYR A 752 -23.53 -29.95 3.55
N PRO A 753 -23.77 -31.24 3.24
CA PRO A 753 -24.32 -32.19 4.20
C PRO A 753 -23.17 -32.75 5.05
N GLY A 754 -22.66 -31.90 5.95
CA GLY A 754 -21.62 -32.26 6.90
C GLY A 754 -22.11 -33.20 8.01
N GLU A 755 -21.18 -33.80 8.76
CA GLU A 755 -21.48 -34.75 9.85
C GLU A 755 -22.32 -34.15 11.00
N ARG A 756 -22.37 -32.81 11.10
CA ARG A 756 -23.04 -32.08 12.19
C ARG A 756 -24.29 -31.28 11.78
N GLY A 757 -24.75 -31.44 10.53
CA GLY A 757 -25.97 -30.81 10.01
C GLY A 757 -25.74 -29.51 9.22
N GLU A 758 -26.77 -29.08 8.48
CA GLU A 758 -26.78 -27.86 7.68
C GLU A 758 -26.50 -26.62 8.55
N GLY A 759 -25.83 -25.62 7.98
CA GLY A 759 -25.68 -24.31 8.62
C GLY A 759 -24.53 -24.13 9.59
N ARG A 760 -23.52 -25.04 9.64
CA ARG A 760 -22.34 -24.95 10.55
C ARG A 760 -20.99 -24.84 9.85
N TYR A 761 -20.96 -24.26 8.65
CA TYR A 761 -19.73 -24.07 7.89
C TYR A 761 -19.42 -22.58 7.70
N TYR A 762 -18.15 -22.26 7.51
CA TYR A 762 -17.81 -20.89 7.10
C TYR A 762 -18.42 -20.61 5.72
N PRO A 763 -19.19 -19.51 5.56
CA PRO A 763 -19.91 -19.23 4.33
C PRO A 763 -18.94 -19.08 3.16
N ASP A 764 -19.22 -19.79 2.06
CA ASP A 764 -18.45 -19.67 0.82
C ASP A 764 -18.57 -18.25 0.25
N MET A 765 -17.56 -17.83 -0.51
CA MET A 765 -17.61 -16.58 -1.26
C MET A 765 -18.76 -16.67 -2.24
N THR A 766 -19.86 -15.99 -1.95
CA THR A 766 -21.12 -16.04 -2.67
C THR A 766 -21.59 -14.63 -3.02
N THR A 767 -21.51 -14.26 -4.29
CA THR A 767 -21.76 -12.87 -4.71
C THR A 767 -23.21 -12.61 -5.15
N SER A 768 -24.08 -13.63 -5.13
CA SER A 768 -25.49 -13.51 -5.54
C SER A 768 -26.50 -13.86 -4.45
N GLU A 769 -26.06 -14.18 -3.23
CA GLU A 769 -26.94 -14.51 -2.10
C GLU A 769 -26.91 -13.46 -0.98
N VAL A 770 -26.21 -12.34 -1.21
CA VAL A 770 -26.24 -11.15 -0.36
C VAL A 770 -26.60 -9.95 -1.25
N VAL A 771 -27.85 -9.95 -1.72
CA VAL A 771 -28.53 -8.79 -2.31
C VAL A 771 -29.76 -8.52 -1.48
#